data_AF-A0A0V0QYU0-F1
#
_entry.id   AF-A0A0V0QYU0-F1
#
_cell.length_a   1.000
_cell.length_b   1.000
_cell.length_c   1.000
_cell.angle_alpha   90.00
_cell.angle_beta   90.00
_cell.angle_gamma   90.00
#
_symmetry.space_group_name_H-M   'P 1'
#
loop_
_entity.id
_entity.type
_entity.pdbx_description
1 polymer ?
#
loop_
_entity_poly.entity_id
_entity_poly.type
_entity_poly.pdbx_seq_one_letter_code
_entity_poly.pdbx_strand_id
1 'polypeptide(L)'
;MISQFVLTVDSCHWSCKTCSGPDYNQCTSCPDNSIDYSLTYGICRCQNGYIAYENQCILTSLCLVGYQEDHYKKTCDKICEDINCLTCSQYDYCDTCQIGYKLLYGICVQNCPNHSTVSGDNCIYTITSSIANPIIASQQLMSDKFFHPQVKNLGWIPNKQSFSVASTYEWTNYAMQDCNGKSYAYGQNFYGGDCSDGCTFTNQINNLPSHYAYYFNIVLIYGDNWNNEDVSIKLDNVQQYQNTYTVDASSTTDICGSFDKKSDFIEDITIGPILHTDQTLDIEIKFTLDASLEDKWLGFREVSLILAQCMDVCATCSDDTTCDTCIDIRTNPPLCDFPSDGYFDDGSSNILKCDYKCATCDTTSDNCLTCTDPNSVPPNCGKYDSCFNWVKIDSGNFNKGSYHNQYINGIDQSFLTSLGLGFSVYDENGIFVEFQNFDTSTSYTQVQNMITFINNIPTNYFVNVGVFGDGGYELDPYAYDALQKLGLDSQTIINFGDGFAMMGIKDAAPGSQPQRINEVEDLNGNAIIEACMIVCDSLCASCSNTMDNCLTCSDTNHYLNDNGTVNTCILTCPSGKYPQEAPQKRCMDCPSECATCTQFTVCQTCNTGYYLYNNDCLANCPDGYYKDVPNKKCEPCDSTCYTCSGPSNLDCITCQTTPQHYYLTSQTRCYQNCPAKYYAEDSSNPKSCDQCHSNCVTCTSLSVCQTCEIGYQLISDFCYQICATNQYLDMSTDTCYNCDTACKTCTDSTNKDCITCQDTPQYYYLPDDNTCYLNCPSGYYKDLSINECVSCPIQCQACTDSSTCQSCNTGFFLDSSDNSCNTTCQDGYYGNTSNNQCDACDISCKNCNGSSDTDCTECSSPYFLVESQNKCYLTCPSGYQTNSSQKCEEICGDGLRIDLLTECDDGNTNDGDGCNKDCKIEKNWTCTGGNTSNSDTFFISQLDQR
;
A
#
# COMPACT_ATOMS: atom_id res chain seq x y z
N MET A 1 79.37 25.75 0.33
CA MET A 1 78.80 26.90 -0.40
C MET A 1 77.43 26.47 -0.87
N ILE A 2 76.38 27.23 -0.59
CA ILE A 2 75.04 26.94 -1.14
C ILE A 2 75.08 27.37 -2.61
N SER A 3 74.95 26.42 -3.55
CA SER A 3 75.00 26.69 -4.98
C SER A 3 73.68 27.27 -5.49
N GLN A 4 72.55 26.75 -5.00
CA GLN A 4 71.19 27.26 -5.24
C GLN A 4 70.34 27.08 -3.99
N PHE A 5 69.39 28.00 -3.77
CA PHE A 5 68.41 27.99 -2.68
C PHE A 5 67.05 28.29 -3.29
N VAL A 6 66.05 27.44 -3.02
CA VAL A 6 64.70 27.58 -3.54
C VAL A 6 63.75 27.72 -2.35
N LEU A 7 62.98 28.81 -2.34
CA LEU A 7 61.95 29.09 -1.36
C LEU A 7 60.61 29.09 -2.09
N THR A 8 59.77 28.09 -1.82
CA THR A 8 58.37 28.11 -2.25
C THR A 8 57.57 28.87 -1.20
N VAL A 9 56.86 29.90 -1.63
CA VAL A 9 55.96 30.69 -0.79
C VAL A 9 54.59 30.63 -1.45
N ASP A 10 53.56 30.25 -0.70
CA ASP A 10 52.18 30.40 -1.17
C ASP A 10 51.93 31.91 -1.31
N SER A 11 51.85 32.37 -2.55
CA SER A 11 51.47 33.75 -2.83
C SER A 11 50.01 33.96 -2.44
N CYS A 12 49.67 35.19 -2.10
CA CYS A 12 48.27 35.59 -2.07
C CYS A 12 47.61 35.32 -3.41
N HIS A 13 46.29 35.12 -3.41
CA HIS A 13 45.52 35.21 -4.64
C HIS A 13 45.88 36.51 -5.36
N TRP A 14 46.07 36.42 -6.67
CA TRP A 14 46.66 37.47 -7.52
C TRP A 14 45.86 38.78 -7.55
N SER A 15 44.61 38.77 -7.09
CA SER A 15 43.79 39.98 -6.87
C SER A 15 44.08 40.70 -5.55
N CYS A 16 44.71 40.05 -4.55
CA CYS A 16 45.06 40.62 -3.26
C CYS A 16 46.40 41.36 -3.30
N LYS A 17 46.62 42.35 -2.42
CA LYS A 17 47.95 42.96 -2.18
C LYS A 17 48.66 42.34 -0.97
N THR A 18 47.88 41.93 0.04
CA THR A 18 48.29 41.04 1.13
C THR A 18 47.13 40.11 1.47
N CYS A 19 47.41 39.01 2.16
CA CYS A 19 46.42 37.98 2.47
C CYS A 19 46.70 37.26 3.79
N SER A 20 45.75 36.47 4.26
CA SER A 20 45.90 35.48 5.34
C SER A 20 46.10 34.05 4.82
N GLY A 21 46.03 33.83 3.51
CA GLY A 21 46.26 32.57 2.80
C GLY A 21 46.03 32.73 1.28
N PRO A 22 46.12 31.64 0.50
CA PRO A 22 46.15 31.71 -0.96
C PRO A 22 44.78 31.95 -1.62
N ASP A 23 43.67 31.85 -0.88
CA ASP A 23 42.33 31.96 -1.47
C ASP A 23 41.94 33.42 -1.77
N TYR A 24 41.13 33.64 -2.81
CA TYR A 24 40.69 34.97 -3.27
C TYR A 24 39.89 35.77 -2.23
N ASN A 25 39.29 35.08 -1.25
CA ASN A 25 38.54 35.65 -0.12
C ASN A 25 39.36 35.71 1.18
N GLN A 26 40.68 35.59 1.08
CA GLN A 26 41.63 35.74 2.19
C GLN A 26 42.52 36.97 2.02
N CYS A 27 42.21 37.89 1.10
CA CYS A 27 42.85 39.19 1.02
C CYS A 27 42.70 39.96 2.35
N THR A 28 43.79 40.54 2.82
CA THR A 28 43.87 41.43 4.00
C THR A 28 44.19 42.87 3.64
N SER A 29 44.59 43.14 2.39
CA SER A 29 44.60 44.46 1.76
C SER A 29 44.59 44.32 0.24
N CYS A 30 44.16 45.38 -0.46
CA CYS A 30 43.95 45.32 -1.91
C CYS A 30 44.93 46.16 -2.76
N PRO A 31 45.13 45.80 -4.04
CA PRO A 31 46.05 46.50 -4.94
C PRO A 31 45.62 47.92 -5.25
N ASP A 32 46.57 48.72 -5.75
CA ASP A 32 46.25 50.01 -6.33
C ASP A 32 45.44 49.78 -7.62
N ASN A 33 44.49 50.67 -7.94
CA ASN A 33 43.45 50.47 -8.98
C ASN A 33 42.45 49.32 -8.70
N SER A 34 42.31 48.88 -7.46
CA SER A 34 41.21 48.02 -7.01
C SER A 34 40.16 48.79 -6.21
N ILE A 35 39.03 48.13 -5.95
CA ILE A 35 38.05 48.47 -4.92
C ILE A 35 38.33 47.52 -3.75
N ASP A 36 38.65 48.09 -2.59
CA ASP A 36 39.01 47.33 -1.39
C ASP A 36 37.76 46.84 -0.65
N TYR A 37 37.59 45.53 -0.64
CA TYR A 37 36.55 44.82 0.11
C TYR A 37 37.15 43.86 1.16
N SER A 38 38.48 43.91 1.36
CA SER A 38 39.24 42.92 2.14
C SER A 38 38.82 42.88 3.60
N LEU A 39 38.59 44.05 4.20
CA LEU A 39 38.18 44.18 5.60
C LEU A 39 36.76 43.65 5.90
N THR A 40 35.90 43.55 4.89
CA THR A 40 34.48 43.17 5.06
C THR A 40 34.20 41.76 4.56
N TYR A 41 34.83 41.38 3.45
CA TYR A 41 34.54 40.15 2.71
C TYR A 41 35.81 39.36 2.32
N GLY A 42 37.00 39.85 2.68
CA GLY A 42 38.26 39.19 2.38
C GLY A 42 38.68 39.23 0.91
N ILE A 43 38.02 40.01 0.04
CA ILE A 43 38.31 40.05 -1.40
C ILE A 43 38.86 41.39 -1.87
N CYS A 44 39.42 41.39 -3.07
CA CYS A 44 39.84 42.59 -3.81
C CYS A 44 39.35 42.49 -5.26
N ARG A 45 38.78 43.57 -5.80
CA ARG A 45 38.23 43.61 -7.17
C ARG A 45 38.89 44.74 -7.96
N CYS A 46 39.44 44.48 -9.14
CA CYS A 46 39.97 45.56 -9.97
C CYS A 46 38.87 46.52 -10.43
N GLN A 47 39.22 47.80 -10.58
CA GLN A 47 38.32 48.81 -11.13
C GLN A 47 38.08 48.55 -12.63
N ASN A 48 36.95 49.00 -13.18
CA ASN A 48 36.63 48.78 -14.59
C ASN A 48 37.76 49.26 -15.53
N GLY A 49 38.12 48.43 -16.51
CA GLY A 49 39.29 48.64 -17.38
C GLY A 49 40.63 48.19 -16.79
N TYR A 50 40.62 47.60 -15.59
CA TYR A 50 41.75 46.91 -14.98
C TYR A 50 41.43 45.45 -14.69
N ILE A 51 42.46 44.62 -14.78
CA ILE A 51 42.46 43.18 -14.57
C ILE A 51 43.58 42.83 -13.57
N ALA A 52 43.42 41.79 -12.76
CA ALA A 52 44.45 41.49 -11.75
C ALA A 52 45.58 40.60 -12.29
N TYR A 53 46.79 40.89 -11.83
CA TYR A 53 48.05 40.30 -12.26
C TYR A 53 49.04 40.41 -11.09
N GLU A 54 49.58 39.29 -10.61
CA GLU A 54 50.66 39.22 -9.61
C GLU A 54 50.56 40.23 -8.43
N ASN A 55 49.38 40.30 -7.78
CA ASN A 55 49.07 41.20 -6.66
C ASN A 55 48.92 42.70 -7.05
N GLN A 56 48.61 42.98 -8.32
CA GLN A 56 48.37 44.31 -8.90
C GLN A 56 47.10 44.32 -9.76
N CYS A 57 46.47 45.48 -9.92
CA CYS A 57 45.47 45.71 -10.97
C CYS A 57 46.11 46.51 -12.11
N ILE A 58 46.31 45.87 -13.26
CA ILE A 58 46.90 46.45 -14.48
C ILE A 58 45.80 46.71 -15.51
N LEU A 59 46.02 47.57 -16.50
CA LEU A 59 44.99 47.83 -17.52
C LEU A 59 44.73 46.56 -18.34
N THR A 60 43.46 46.28 -18.65
CA THR A 60 43.03 45.08 -19.38
C THR A 60 43.78 44.88 -20.70
N SER A 61 44.08 45.96 -21.43
CA SER A 61 44.84 45.92 -22.69
C SER A 61 46.36 45.73 -22.55
N LEU A 62 46.86 45.37 -21.36
CA LEU A 62 48.29 45.32 -21.02
C LEU A 62 48.74 44.07 -20.24
N CYS A 63 48.09 42.90 -20.40
CA CYS A 63 48.71 41.64 -19.97
C CYS A 63 50.14 41.56 -20.54
N LEU A 64 51.12 41.30 -19.67
CA LEU A 64 52.54 41.35 -20.04
C LEU A 64 52.88 40.21 -21.00
N VAL A 65 53.94 40.38 -21.80
CA VAL A 65 54.41 39.34 -22.74
C VAL A 65 54.69 38.04 -21.97
N GLY A 66 53.92 36.99 -22.27
CA GLY A 66 53.92 35.73 -21.54
C GLY A 66 52.71 35.50 -20.61
N TYR A 67 51.73 36.40 -20.60
CA TYR A 67 50.46 36.28 -19.88
C TYR A 67 49.28 36.58 -20.83
N GLN A 68 48.17 35.84 -20.69
CA GLN A 68 46.92 36.00 -21.45
C GLN A 68 45.78 36.38 -20.50
N GLU A 69 44.81 37.13 -20.99
CA GLU A 69 43.58 37.44 -20.26
C GLU A 69 42.73 36.17 -20.06
N ASP A 70 42.57 35.75 -18.81
CA ASP A 70 41.47 34.87 -18.39
C ASP A 70 40.28 35.77 -18.06
N HIS A 71 39.40 35.85 -19.06
CA HIS A 71 38.14 36.57 -19.07
C HIS A 71 37.23 36.20 -17.88
N TYR A 72 37.00 34.89 -17.68
CA TYR A 72 36.12 34.37 -16.63
C TYR A 72 36.63 34.70 -15.23
N LYS A 73 37.91 34.46 -14.95
CA LYS A 73 38.52 34.79 -13.65
C LYS A 73 38.72 36.30 -13.47
N LYS A 74 38.94 37.04 -14.56
CA LYS A 74 39.45 38.42 -14.62
C LYS A 74 40.92 38.52 -14.16
N THR A 75 41.73 37.58 -14.65
CA THR A 75 43.19 37.54 -14.48
C THR A 75 43.93 37.87 -15.78
N CYS A 76 45.16 38.36 -15.68
CA CYS A 76 46.18 37.97 -16.66
C CYS A 76 46.88 36.70 -16.16
N ASP A 77 46.42 35.52 -16.58
CA ASP A 77 47.03 34.23 -16.25
C ASP A 77 48.31 34.03 -17.08
N LYS A 78 49.32 33.34 -16.52
CA LYS A 78 50.59 33.09 -17.20
C LYS A 78 50.36 32.06 -18.31
N ILE A 79 50.83 32.32 -19.53
CA ILE A 79 50.58 31.42 -20.67
C ILE A 79 51.35 30.09 -20.49
N CYS A 80 52.50 30.11 -19.81
CA CYS A 80 53.22 28.89 -19.42
C CYS A 80 53.80 28.98 -18.01
N GLU A 81 53.49 28.02 -17.14
CA GLU A 81 54.14 27.87 -15.84
C GLU A 81 55.65 27.56 -15.95
N ASP A 82 56.08 26.68 -16.87
CA ASP A 82 57.50 26.28 -17.00
C ASP A 82 58.41 27.46 -17.41
N ILE A 83 59.35 27.80 -16.53
CA ILE A 83 60.33 28.89 -16.73
C ILE A 83 61.28 28.66 -17.91
N ASN A 84 61.43 27.41 -18.38
CA ASN A 84 62.26 27.06 -19.51
C ASN A 84 61.47 27.02 -20.83
N CYS A 85 60.16 27.30 -20.78
CA CYS A 85 59.32 27.47 -21.94
C CYS A 85 59.51 28.85 -22.60
N LEU A 86 59.28 28.93 -23.91
CA LEU A 86 59.37 30.14 -24.72
C LEU A 86 58.02 30.54 -25.33
N THR A 87 57.21 29.57 -25.77
CA THR A 87 55.82 29.73 -26.20
C THR A 87 55.01 28.50 -25.80
N CYS A 88 53.70 28.66 -25.63
CA CYS A 88 52.83 27.70 -24.95
C CYS A 88 51.37 27.88 -25.39
N SER A 89 50.60 26.80 -25.36
CA SER A 89 49.19 26.78 -25.72
C SER A 89 48.29 27.09 -24.52
N GLN A 90 46.97 27.15 -24.73
CA GLN A 90 46.04 26.99 -23.61
C GLN A 90 46.33 25.66 -22.87
N TYR A 91 46.07 25.63 -21.56
CA TYR A 91 46.28 24.50 -20.65
C TYR A 91 47.75 24.17 -20.29
N ASP A 92 48.61 25.19 -20.14
CA ASP A 92 49.98 25.12 -19.57
C ASP A 92 51.02 24.25 -20.32
N TYR A 93 50.66 23.63 -21.45
CA TYR A 93 51.61 22.90 -22.28
C TYR A 93 52.50 23.85 -23.09
N CYS A 94 53.81 23.59 -23.03
CA CYS A 94 54.80 24.30 -23.81
C CYS A 94 54.82 23.88 -25.29
N ASP A 95 54.79 24.84 -26.21
CA ASP A 95 54.92 24.63 -27.66
C ASP A 95 56.37 24.72 -28.13
N THR A 96 57.17 25.61 -27.53
CA THR A 96 58.60 25.77 -27.85
C THR A 96 59.42 26.07 -26.61
N CYS A 97 60.59 25.43 -26.48
CA CYS A 97 61.48 25.63 -25.35
C CYS A 97 62.52 26.73 -25.59
N GLN A 98 63.06 27.27 -24.50
CA GLN A 98 64.22 28.17 -24.55
C GLN A 98 65.48 27.44 -25.04
N ILE A 99 66.40 28.21 -25.63
CA ILE A 99 67.65 27.69 -26.20
C ILE A 99 68.45 26.92 -25.14
N GLY A 100 68.70 25.64 -25.39
CA GLY A 100 69.42 24.74 -24.49
C GLY A 100 68.53 23.70 -23.80
N TYR A 101 67.21 23.82 -23.94
CA TYR A 101 66.22 22.84 -23.50
C TYR A 101 65.58 22.13 -24.70
N LYS A 102 64.90 21.02 -24.43
CA LYS A 102 64.19 20.19 -25.41
C LYS A 102 62.76 19.99 -24.96
N LEU A 103 61.83 20.02 -25.90
CA LEU A 103 60.42 19.82 -25.61
C LEU A 103 60.10 18.34 -25.48
N LEU A 104 59.57 17.94 -24.34
CA LEU A 104 59.04 16.61 -24.06
C LEU A 104 57.54 16.76 -23.80
N TYR A 105 56.71 16.67 -24.85
CA TYR A 105 55.24 16.69 -24.76
C TYR A 105 54.69 17.77 -23.80
N GLY A 106 55.09 19.02 -24.03
CA GLY A 106 54.60 20.17 -23.28
C GLY A 106 55.43 20.59 -22.05
N ILE A 107 56.51 19.90 -21.69
CA ILE A 107 57.48 20.38 -20.69
C ILE A 107 58.89 20.50 -21.27
N CYS A 108 59.69 21.43 -20.75
CA CYS A 108 61.04 21.71 -21.24
C CYS A 108 62.12 21.05 -20.38
N VAL A 109 62.69 19.96 -20.91
CA VAL A 109 63.74 19.17 -20.23
C VAL A 109 65.12 19.52 -20.76
N GLN A 110 66.14 19.53 -19.90
CA GLN A 110 67.52 19.84 -20.29
C GLN A 110 68.15 18.70 -21.12
N ASN A 111 67.90 17.46 -20.71
CA ASN A 111 68.24 16.24 -21.46
C ASN A 111 66.96 15.39 -21.62
N CYS A 112 66.88 14.63 -22.70
CA CYS A 112 65.76 13.71 -22.91
C CYS A 112 65.82 12.54 -21.90
N PRO A 113 64.69 12.14 -21.28
CA PRO A 113 64.59 10.95 -20.44
C PRO A 113 65.07 9.66 -21.12
N ASN A 114 65.51 8.68 -20.34
CA ASN A 114 66.12 7.43 -20.83
C ASN A 114 65.18 6.64 -21.77
N HIS A 115 63.86 6.70 -21.54
CA HIS A 115 62.84 6.05 -22.38
C HIS A 115 62.50 6.81 -23.69
N SER A 116 63.23 7.88 -24.00
CA SER A 116 62.96 8.78 -25.13
C SER A 116 64.21 9.05 -25.98
N THR A 117 64.00 9.53 -27.20
CA THR A 117 65.04 9.83 -28.19
C THR A 117 64.95 11.27 -28.65
N VAL A 118 66.10 11.87 -28.97
CA VAL A 118 66.18 13.24 -29.49
C VAL A 118 65.72 13.26 -30.95
N SER A 119 64.73 14.10 -31.26
CA SER A 119 64.29 14.40 -32.64
C SER A 119 64.21 15.91 -32.83
N GLY A 120 65.30 16.48 -33.35
CA GLY A 120 65.50 17.94 -33.37
C GLY A 120 65.56 18.51 -31.95
N ASP A 121 64.72 19.51 -31.69
CA ASP A 121 64.54 20.13 -30.38
C ASP A 121 63.49 19.42 -29.50
N ASN A 122 62.94 18.29 -29.97
CA ASN A 122 61.96 17.49 -29.22
C ASN A 122 62.59 16.21 -28.64
N CYS A 123 61.98 15.71 -27.58
CA CYS A 123 62.19 14.37 -27.02
C CYS A 123 60.95 13.52 -27.33
N ILE A 124 61.13 12.40 -28.03
CA ILE A 124 60.04 11.49 -28.43
C ILE A 124 60.21 10.16 -27.71
N TYR A 125 59.19 9.73 -26.94
CA TYR A 125 59.20 8.42 -26.31
C TYR A 125 59.24 7.32 -27.37
N THR A 126 60.09 6.31 -27.18
CA THR A 126 60.26 5.27 -28.21
C THR A 126 58.95 4.48 -28.44
N ILE A 127 58.18 4.28 -27.37
CA ILE A 127 56.98 3.44 -27.37
C ILE A 127 55.74 4.11 -27.99
N THR A 128 55.65 5.45 -28.02
CA THR A 128 54.49 6.14 -28.61
C THR A 128 54.37 5.90 -30.10
N SER A 129 55.47 5.56 -30.78
CA SER A 129 55.47 5.15 -32.20
C SER A 129 54.75 3.81 -32.48
N SER A 130 54.44 3.03 -31.43
CA SER A 130 53.75 1.74 -31.51
C SER A 130 52.34 1.74 -30.90
N ILE A 131 51.84 2.91 -30.51
CA ILE A 131 50.53 3.10 -29.88
C ILE A 131 49.67 3.96 -30.82
N ALA A 132 48.41 3.58 -31.04
CA ALA A 132 47.43 4.42 -31.70
C ALA A 132 46.88 5.45 -30.71
N ASN A 133 46.75 6.71 -31.17
CA ASN A 133 46.36 7.87 -30.35
C ASN A 133 47.06 7.92 -28.96
N PRO A 134 48.41 7.99 -28.92
CA PRO A 134 49.14 8.03 -27.67
C PRO A 134 49.03 9.40 -26.99
N ILE A 135 48.56 9.43 -25.74
CA ILE A 135 48.68 10.59 -24.86
C ILE A 135 49.62 10.27 -23.70
N ILE A 136 50.30 11.29 -23.19
CA ILE A 136 51.11 11.15 -21.97
C ILE A 136 50.35 11.81 -20.83
N ALA A 137 49.54 11.02 -20.14
CA ALA A 137 48.64 11.51 -19.09
C ALA A 137 49.36 11.92 -17.81
N SER A 138 50.61 11.49 -17.60
CA SER A 138 51.45 12.05 -16.54
C SER A 138 52.93 11.96 -16.88
N GLN A 139 53.67 13.02 -16.54
CA GLN A 139 55.12 13.06 -16.56
C GLN A 139 55.63 13.67 -15.26
N GLN A 140 56.43 12.93 -14.53
CA GLN A 140 56.90 13.32 -13.21
C GLN A 140 58.42 13.09 -13.11
N LEU A 141 59.11 14.03 -12.46
CA LEU A 141 60.54 13.91 -12.16
C LEU A 141 61.43 13.78 -13.42
N MET A 142 61.04 14.42 -14.53
CA MET A 142 61.73 14.37 -15.83
C MET A 142 62.99 15.24 -15.89
N SER A 143 62.97 16.40 -15.23
CA SER A 143 64.09 17.34 -15.21
C SER A 143 65.36 16.70 -14.65
N ASP A 144 66.53 17.11 -15.15
CA ASP A 144 67.80 16.65 -14.58
C ASP A 144 67.89 17.03 -13.09
N LYS A 145 67.39 18.21 -12.70
CA LYS A 145 67.26 18.66 -11.32
C LYS A 145 65.81 18.85 -10.90
N PHE A 146 65.49 18.33 -9.73
CA PHE A 146 64.28 18.63 -8.96
C PHE A 146 64.60 18.61 -7.46
N PHE A 147 63.64 19.00 -6.60
CA PHE A 147 63.80 19.18 -5.15
C PHE A 147 62.66 18.54 -4.34
N HIS A 148 62.84 18.36 -3.03
CA HIS A 148 61.89 17.64 -2.16
C HIS A 148 60.44 18.13 -2.21
N PRO A 149 60.15 19.46 -2.25
CA PRO A 149 58.77 19.93 -2.36
C PRO A 149 58.11 19.51 -3.67
N GLN A 150 58.85 19.40 -4.77
CA GLN A 150 58.30 18.97 -6.06
C GLN A 150 57.88 17.50 -5.99
N VAL A 151 58.69 16.61 -5.39
CA VAL A 151 58.33 15.19 -5.19
C VAL A 151 57.03 15.06 -4.37
N LYS A 152 56.90 15.87 -3.31
CA LYS A 152 55.70 15.91 -2.46
C LYS A 152 54.48 16.47 -3.20
N ASN A 153 54.63 17.58 -3.91
CA ASN A 153 53.53 18.23 -4.64
C ASN A 153 53.03 17.37 -5.81
N LEU A 154 53.88 16.52 -6.37
CA LEU A 154 53.53 15.49 -7.35
C LEU A 154 52.79 14.28 -6.75
N GLY A 155 52.47 14.27 -5.45
CA GLY A 155 51.60 13.27 -4.82
C GLY A 155 52.29 11.98 -4.34
N TRP A 156 53.62 11.87 -4.44
CA TRP A 156 54.34 10.71 -3.90
C TRP A 156 54.34 10.72 -2.37
N ILE A 157 53.93 9.63 -1.74
CA ILE A 157 53.87 9.48 -0.28
C ILE A 157 54.66 8.22 0.15
N PRO A 158 55.70 8.35 1.02
CA PRO A 158 56.40 7.20 1.59
C PRO A 158 55.68 6.68 2.84
N ASN A 159 55.69 5.36 3.06
CA ASN A 159 55.11 4.77 4.27
C ASN A 159 55.97 4.94 5.56
N LYS A 160 57.22 5.39 5.44
CA LYS A 160 58.17 5.59 6.55
C LYS A 160 58.89 6.93 6.44
N GLN A 161 59.16 7.55 7.60
CA GLN A 161 59.79 8.87 7.71
C GLN A 161 61.32 8.78 7.56
N SER A 162 61.96 9.84 7.05
CA SER A 162 63.43 9.95 7.03
C SER A 162 63.95 10.67 8.28
N PHE A 163 65.09 10.26 8.82
CA PHE A 163 65.62 10.88 10.04
C PHE A 163 66.53 12.07 9.72
N SER A 164 66.24 13.22 10.33
CA SER A 164 67.17 14.36 10.44
C SER A 164 67.98 14.26 11.74
N VAL A 165 69.26 14.61 11.69
CA VAL A 165 70.16 14.53 12.85
C VAL A 165 69.76 15.50 13.98
N ALA A 166 69.68 14.95 15.20
CA ALA A 166 69.69 15.66 16.48
C ALA A 166 68.53 16.62 16.82
N SER A 167 67.39 16.05 17.25
CA SER A 167 66.52 16.57 18.32
C SER A 167 65.79 17.92 18.15
N THR A 168 65.84 18.56 16.98
CA THR A 168 64.95 19.69 16.63
C THR A 168 64.16 19.39 15.35
N TYR A 169 62.89 19.79 15.37
CA TYR A 169 61.83 19.31 14.49
C TYR A 169 61.80 20.07 13.14
N GLU A 170 62.32 19.48 12.05
CA GLU A 170 62.12 19.98 10.69
C GLU A 170 61.92 18.83 9.67
N TRP A 171 61.41 19.19 8.48
CA TRP A 171 60.67 18.33 7.55
C TRP A 171 61.52 17.23 6.87
N THR A 172 61.30 15.96 7.21
CA THR A 172 62.04 14.83 6.61
C THR A 172 61.16 13.59 6.37
N ASN A 173 60.53 13.51 5.18
CA ASN A 173 59.97 12.27 4.62
C ASN A 173 60.60 11.89 3.26
N TYR A 174 61.10 12.89 2.53
CA TYR A 174 61.76 12.70 1.25
C TYR A 174 63.26 12.91 1.47
N ALA A 175 64.08 11.95 1.04
CA ALA A 175 65.51 12.16 0.81
C ALA A 175 65.70 12.44 -0.69
N MET A 176 66.84 13.05 -1.06
CA MET A 176 67.21 13.20 -2.47
C MET A 176 68.71 13.04 -2.63
N GLN A 177 69.11 12.37 -3.70
CA GLN A 177 70.50 12.20 -4.07
C GLN A 177 70.73 12.84 -5.45
N ASP A 178 71.87 13.53 -5.57
CA ASP A 178 72.42 13.97 -6.84
C ASP A 178 73.42 12.92 -7.32
N CYS A 179 73.15 12.28 -8.45
CA CYS A 179 74.01 11.26 -9.04
C CYS A 179 74.36 11.64 -10.47
N ASN A 180 75.65 11.89 -10.72
CA ASN A 180 76.21 12.33 -12.00
C ASN A 180 75.42 13.48 -12.66
N GLY A 181 74.95 14.45 -11.87
CA GLY A 181 74.19 15.59 -12.40
C GLY A 181 72.68 15.36 -12.50
N LYS A 182 72.15 14.17 -12.19
CA LYS A 182 70.71 13.88 -12.12
C LYS A 182 70.22 13.76 -10.66
N SER A 183 69.15 14.47 -10.31
CA SER A 183 68.39 14.27 -9.07
C SER A 183 67.62 12.94 -9.14
N TYR A 184 67.57 12.23 -8.03
CA TYR A 184 66.67 11.09 -7.82
C TYR A 184 65.79 11.36 -6.59
N ALA A 185 64.51 10.99 -6.69
CA ALA A 185 63.62 10.95 -5.55
C ALA A 185 64.03 9.76 -4.67
N TYR A 186 64.26 10.03 -3.39
CA TYR A 186 64.91 9.11 -2.46
C TYR A 186 66.38 8.79 -2.82
N GLY A 187 67.09 8.13 -1.90
CA GLY A 187 68.47 7.75 -2.12
C GLY A 187 69.28 7.46 -0.85
N GLN A 188 70.61 7.42 -1.01
CA GLN A 188 71.62 7.05 0.00
C GLN A 188 71.43 7.67 1.41
N ASN A 189 70.89 8.88 1.50
CA ASN A 189 70.76 9.61 2.77
C ASN A 189 69.42 9.36 3.52
N PHE A 190 68.63 8.36 3.12
CA PHE A 190 67.53 7.87 3.96
C PHE A 190 68.09 7.05 5.12
N TYR A 191 68.44 7.71 6.22
CA TYR A 191 68.84 7.05 7.48
C TYR A 191 67.63 6.86 8.40
N GLY A 192 67.56 5.73 9.11
CA GLY A 192 66.78 5.59 10.36
C GLY A 192 65.48 4.77 10.36
N GLY A 193 65.05 4.17 9.25
CA GLY A 193 63.88 3.28 9.19
C GLY A 193 64.24 1.81 8.92
N ASP A 194 63.70 0.85 9.68
CA ASP A 194 63.85 -0.56 9.33
C ASP A 194 63.01 -0.87 8.07
N CYS A 195 63.64 -1.23 6.95
CA CYS A 195 62.98 -1.60 5.69
C CYS A 195 62.79 -3.13 5.53
N SER A 196 63.02 -3.95 6.57
CA SER A 196 62.81 -5.41 6.54
C SER A 196 61.36 -5.80 6.20
N ASP A 197 60.39 -5.16 6.86
CA ASP A 197 58.94 -5.34 6.58
C ASP A 197 58.50 -4.69 5.24
N GLY A 198 59.43 -4.02 4.55
CA GLY A 198 59.21 -3.30 3.30
C GLY A 198 59.01 -1.80 3.48
N CYS A 199 59.57 -1.04 2.56
CA CYS A 199 59.42 0.40 2.40
C CYS A 199 58.65 0.65 1.09
N THR A 200 57.62 1.49 1.13
CA THR A 200 56.74 1.75 -0.03
C THR A 200 56.61 3.23 -0.33
N PHE A 201 56.52 3.56 -1.61
CA PHE A 201 56.04 4.83 -2.13
C PHE A 201 54.72 4.60 -2.84
N THR A 202 53.71 5.39 -2.50
CA THR A 202 52.41 5.39 -3.17
C THR A 202 52.17 6.72 -3.87
N ASN A 203 51.56 6.68 -5.06
CA ASN A 203 51.02 7.84 -5.75
C ASN A 203 49.69 7.43 -6.41
N GLN A 204 48.78 8.38 -6.59
CA GLN A 204 47.52 8.17 -7.31
C GLN A 204 47.38 9.26 -8.36
N ILE A 205 47.35 8.84 -9.63
CA ILE A 205 47.06 9.75 -10.75
C ILE A 205 45.54 9.74 -10.94
N ASN A 206 44.94 10.92 -11.04
CA ASN A 206 43.50 11.12 -11.15
C ASN A 206 43.16 11.84 -12.47
N ASN A 207 41.87 11.84 -12.85
CA ASN A 207 41.35 12.51 -14.04
C ASN A 207 42.03 12.05 -15.36
N LEU A 208 42.35 10.76 -15.47
CA LEU A 208 42.89 10.20 -16.71
C LEU A 208 41.88 10.38 -17.85
N PRO A 209 42.30 10.88 -19.04
CA PRO A 209 41.41 11.03 -20.19
C PRO A 209 41.01 9.66 -20.77
N SER A 210 39.98 9.64 -21.63
CA SER A 210 39.42 8.40 -22.19
C SER A 210 40.49 7.54 -22.89
N HIS A 211 40.58 6.26 -22.48
CA HIS A 211 41.59 5.31 -22.93
C HIS A 211 41.14 3.85 -22.71
N TYR A 212 41.83 2.91 -23.36
CA TYR A 212 41.61 1.46 -23.22
C TYR A 212 42.82 0.70 -22.68
N ALA A 213 44.01 1.31 -22.68
CA ALA A 213 45.23 0.72 -22.13
C ALA A 213 46.25 1.78 -21.68
N TYR A 214 47.18 1.40 -20.81
CA TYR A 214 48.33 2.23 -20.43
C TYR A 214 49.68 1.50 -20.47
N TYR A 215 50.73 2.32 -20.46
CA TYR A 215 52.12 1.96 -20.29
C TYR A 215 52.74 2.86 -19.21
N PHE A 216 53.39 2.25 -18.23
CA PHE A 216 54.07 2.92 -17.13
C PHE A 216 55.59 2.78 -17.31
N ASN A 217 56.33 3.89 -17.28
CA ASN A 217 57.80 3.88 -17.28
C ASN A 217 58.35 4.49 -16.00
N ILE A 218 59.49 3.98 -15.54
CA ILE A 218 60.23 4.50 -14.40
C ILE A 218 61.72 4.15 -14.52
N VAL A 219 62.57 5.10 -14.15
CA VAL A 219 64.01 4.86 -13.99
C VAL A 219 64.32 4.66 -12.51
N LEU A 220 64.80 3.48 -12.15
CA LEU A 220 65.31 3.18 -10.82
C LEU A 220 66.83 3.36 -10.78
N ILE A 221 67.33 3.80 -9.63
CA ILE A 221 68.75 3.72 -9.28
C ILE A 221 68.87 3.00 -7.94
N TYR A 222 69.80 2.07 -7.84
CA TYR A 222 70.11 1.37 -6.60
C TYR A 222 71.62 1.21 -6.48
N GLY A 223 72.12 1.16 -5.25
CA GLY A 223 73.55 1.00 -5.03
C GLY A 223 73.90 0.29 -3.75
N ASP A 224 75.19 -0.05 -3.66
CA ASP A 224 75.85 -0.76 -2.55
C ASP A 224 75.51 -2.27 -2.50
N ASN A 225 75.66 -2.93 -1.36
CA ASN A 225 75.68 -4.39 -1.24
C ASN A 225 74.28 -5.05 -1.22
N TRP A 226 73.65 -5.26 -2.38
CA TRP A 226 72.38 -5.99 -2.47
C TRP A 226 72.61 -7.51 -2.43
N ASN A 227 72.02 -8.22 -1.46
CA ASN A 227 72.18 -9.66 -1.23
C ASN A 227 70.83 -10.41 -1.09
N ASN A 228 69.97 -10.26 -2.11
CA ASN A 228 68.61 -10.84 -2.25
C ASN A 228 67.48 -9.98 -1.69
N GLU A 229 67.53 -8.66 -1.91
CA GLU A 229 66.43 -7.76 -1.65
C GLU A 229 65.46 -7.70 -2.85
N ASP A 230 64.18 -7.59 -2.53
CA ASP A 230 63.11 -7.51 -3.53
C ASP A 230 62.78 -6.04 -3.82
N VAL A 231 62.57 -5.72 -5.10
CA VAL A 231 61.81 -4.55 -5.54
C VAL A 231 60.58 -5.04 -6.30
N SER A 232 59.42 -4.44 -6.03
CA SER A 232 58.17 -4.73 -6.74
C SER A 232 57.40 -3.46 -7.03
N ILE A 233 56.79 -3.38 -8.21
CA ILE A 233 55.88 -2.29 -8.58
C ILE A 233 54.49 -2.89 -8.74
N LYS A 234 53.52 -2.33 -8.01
CA LYS A 234 52.09 -2.59 -8.23
C LYS A 234 51.45 -1.41 -8.93
N LEU A 235 50.54 -1.72 -9.84
CA LEU A 235 49.64 -0.77 -10.50
C LEU A 235 48.22 -1.30 -10.26
N ASP A 236 47.33 -0.46 -9.76
CA ASP A 236 45.94 -0.81 -9.36
C ASP A 236 45.89 -1.99 -8.37
N ASN A 237 46.82 -1.99 -7.42
CA ASN A 237 47.05 -3.05 -6.43
C ASN A 237 47.48 -4.42 -7.03
N VAL A 238 47.59 -4.55 -8.35
CA VAL A 238 48.11 -5.73 -9.05
C VAL A 238 49.63 -5.60 -9.19
N GLN A 239 50.38 -6.62 -8.79
CA GLN A 239 51.84 -6.62 -8.93
C GLN A 239 52.24 -6.87 -10.40
N GLN A 240 52.76 -5.84 -11.06
CA GLN A 240 53.12 -5.87 -12.49
C GLN A 240 54.62 -6.11 -12.72
N TYR A 241 55.46 -5.73 -11.76
CA TYR A 241 56.89 -5.98 -11.77
C TYR A 241 57.35 -6.51 -10.41
N GLN A 242 58.24 -7.50 -10.41
CA GLN A 242 59.02 -7.92 -9.24
C GLN A 242 60.37 -8.42 -9.71
N ASN A 243 61.43 -8.00 -9.01
CA ASN A 243 62.78 -8.49 -9.21
C ASN A 243 63.51 -8.61 -7.87
N THR A 244 64.43 -9.57 -7.77
CA THR A 244 65.24 -9.80 -6.57
C THR A 244 66.69 -9.58 -6.96
N TYR A 245 67.34 -8.56 -6.40
CA TYR A 245 68.70 -8.20 -6.82
C TYR A 245 69.77 -8.85 -5.97
N THR A 246 70.82 -9.33 -6.65
CA THR A 246 72.06 -9.80 -6.04
C THR A 246 73.22 -9.07 -6.72
N VAL A 247 73.78 -8.08 -6.03
CA VAL A 247 74.86 -7.21 -6.54
C VAL A 247 76.13 -7.49 -5.75
N ASP A 248 77.17 -7.93 -6.46
CA ASP A 248 78.47 -8.26 -5.87
C ASP A 248 79.31 -6.99 -5.66
N ALA A 249 79.91 -6.86 -4.47
CA ALA A 249 80.69 -5.71 -3.97
C ALA A 249 81.96 -5.37 -4.79
N SER A 250 82.19 -6.08 -5.89
CA SER A 250 83.36 -6.00 -6.74
C SER A 250 83.25 -4.95 -7.86
N SER A 251 82.07 -4.36 -8.05
CA SER A 251 81.86 -3.26 -9.00
C SER A 251 82.49 -1.95 -8.49
N THR A 252 83.21 -1.24 -9.36
CA THR A 252 83.81 0.07 -9.04
C THR A 252 82.96 1.24 -9.52
N THR A 253 81.73 1.00 -9.98
CA THR A 253 80.84 2.03 -10.52
C THR A 253 80.33 2.92 -9.38
N ASP A 254 80.61 4.22 -9.47
CA ASP A 254 80.26 5.25 -8.51
C ASP A 254 79.59 6.38 -9.32
N ILE A 255 78.26 6.38 -9.34
CA ILE A 255 77.43 7.35 -10.07
C ILE A 255 77.09 8.51 -9.13
N CYS A 256 76.91 8.23 -7.84
CA CYS A 256 76.48 9.19 -6.83
C CYS A 256 77.62 9.90 -6.08
N GLY A 257 78.88 9.53 -6.33
CA GLY A 257 80.08 10.23 -5.90
C GLY A 257 80.46 10.01 -4.43
N SER A 258 80.17 8.84 -3.86
CA SER A 258 80.37 8.59 -2.44
C SER A 258 81.70 7.88 -2.15
N PHE A 259 82.56 8.48 -1.32
CA PHE A 259 83.95 8.05 -1.14
C PHE A 259 84.13 6.58 -0.71
N ASP A 260 83.18 6.03 0.06
CA ASP A 260 83.29 4.70 0.68
C ASP A 260 82.35 3.65 0.06
N LYS A 261 81.53 4.02 -0.94
CA LYS A 261 80.52 3.12 -1.54
C LYS A 261 80.65 3.07 -3.06
N LYS A 262 80.78 1.88 -3.60
CA LYS A 262 80.91 1.61 -5.04
C LYS A 262 80.08 0.38 -5.35
N SER A 263 79.42 0.38 -6.51
CA SER A 263 78.37 -0.56 -6.99
C SER A 263 77.01 0.13 -7.19
N ASP A 264 76.98 1.32 -7.82
CA ASP A 264 75.72 1.97 -8.25
C ASP A 264 75.26 1.42 -9.62
N PHE A 265 73.95 1.20 -9.77
CA PHE A 265 73.28 0.69 -10.97
C PHE A 265 72.01 1.49 -11.29
N ILE A 266 71.74 1.69 -12.59
CA ILE A 266 70.51 2.31 -13.09
C ILE A 266 69.76 1.26 -13.91
N GLU A 267 68.44 1.19 -13.75
CA GLU A 267 67.56 0.30 -14.50
C GLU A 267 66.35 1.07 -15.03
N ASP A 268 66.14 1.00 -16.34
CA ASP A 268 65.03 1.62 -17.05
C ASP A 268 63.90 0.57 -17.19
N ILE A 269 62.77 0.78 -16.53
CA ILE A 269 61.64 -0.16 -16.49
C ILE A 269 60.46 0.39 -17.27
N THR A 270 59.92 -0.42 -18.20
CA THR A 270 58.67 -0.16 -18.92
C THR A 270 57.70 -1.32 -18.67
N ILE A 271 56.49 -1.01 -18.23
CA ILE A 271 55.41 -1.95 -17.93
C ILE A 271 54.22 -1.63 -18.84
N GLY A 272 53.78 -2.57 -19.67
CA GLY A 272 52.58 -2.43 -20.51
C GLY A 272 52.65 -3.22 -21.83
N PRO A 273 51.56 -3.23 -22.63
CA PRO A 273 50.27 -2.59 -22.33
C PRO A 273 49.51 -3.32 -21.22
N ILE A 274 48.90 -2.54 -20.32
CA ILE A 274 47.90 -3.03 -19.37
C ILE A 274 46.55 -2.47 -19.81
N LEU A 275 45.55 -3.35 -19.97
CA LEU A 275 44.18 -2.92 -20.29
C LEU A 275 43.59 -2.19 -19.08
N HIS A 276 43.07 -0.99 -19.31
CA HIS A 276 42.61 -0.09 -18.27
C HIS A 276 41.71 0.99 -18.87
N THR A 277 40.62 1.30 -18.16
CA THR A 277 39.60 2.28 -18.58
C THR A 277 39.22 3.26 -17.46
N ASP A 278 39.73 3.06 -16.25
CA ASP A 278 39.34 3.87 -15.09
C ASP A 278 40.03 5.25 -15.13
N GLN A 279 39.39 6.26 -14.56
CA GLN A 279 39.93 7.63 -14.54
C GLN A 279 41.03 7.84 -13.49
N THR A 280 41.42 6.79 -12.78
CA THR A 280 42.40 6.82 -11.69
C THR A 280 43.37 5.66 -11.81
N LEU A 281 44.64 5.86 -11.48
CA LEU A 281 45.67 4.81 -11.42
C LEU A 281 46.41 4.87 -10.08
N ASP A 282 46.36 3.78 -9.31
CA ASP A 282 47.11 3.62 -8.06
C ASP A 282 48.50 3.02 -8.34
N ILE A 283 49.56 3.69 -7.92
CA ILE A 283 50.95 3.24 -8.09
C ILE A 283 51.56 2.92 -6.72
N GLU A 284 52.10 1.73 -6.52
CA GLU A 284 52.93 1.36 -5.36
C GLU A 284 54.32 0.89 -5.83
N ILE A 285 55.38 1.59 -5.43
CA ILE A 285 56.76 1.12 -5.56
C ILE A 285 57.20 0.60 -4.19
N LYS A 286 57.49 -0.70 -4.07
CA LYS A 286 57.92 -1.34 -2.82
C LYS A 286 59.33 -1.91 -2.96
N PHE A 287 60.11 -1.81 -1.90
CA PHE A 287 61.40 -2.50 -1.76
C PHE A 287 61.59 -3.02 -0.32
N THR A 288 62.39 -4.08 -0.17
CA THR A 288 62.81 -4.62 1.14
C THR A 288 64.31 -4.41 1.33
N LEU A 289 64.80 -4.25 2.57
CA LEU A 289 66.24 -4.24 2.88
C LEU A 289 66.47 -5.07 4.15
N ASP A 290 67.48 -5.94 4.16
CA ASP A 290 67.69 -6.95 5.23
C ASP A 290 68.60 -6.47 6.39
N ALA A 291 69.21 -5.29 6.26
CA ALA A 291 70.14 -4.70 7.22
C ALA A 291 69.97 -3.17 7.28
N SER A 292 70.59 -2.55 8.28
CA SER A 292 70.52 -1.09 8.50
C SER A 292 70.92 -0.31 7.25
N LEU A 293 70.12 0.71 6.91
CA LEU A 293 70.23 1.64 5.77
C LEU A 293 71.59 2.30 5.53
N GLU A 294 72.54 2.14 6.46
CA GLU A 294 73.89 2.66 6.35
C GLU A 294 74.64 2.11 5.13
N ASP A 295 74.23 0.96 4.56
CA ASP A 295 74.93 0.20 3.50
C ASP A 295 74.05 -0.19 2.28
N LYS A 296 72.80 0.29 2.13
CA LYS A 296 71.91 -0.04 0.97
C LYS A 296 70.90 1.05 0.68
N TRP A 297 70.60 1.33 -0.60
CA TRP A 297 69.66 2.39 -0.97
C TRP A 297 69.04 2.22 -2.37
N LEU A 298 67.82 2.76 -2.52
CA LEU A 298 67.05 2.88 -3.77
C LEU A 298 66.62 4.33 -3.98
N GLY A 299 66.57 4.80 -5.22
CA GLY A 299 65.93 6.04 -5.65
C GLY A 299 65.26 5.87 -7.01
N PHE A 300 64.42 6.83 -7.41
CA PHE A 300 63.71 6.80 -8.70
C PHE A 300 63.55 8.17 -9.35
N ARG A 301 63.34 8.20 -10.67
CA ARG A 301 63.04 9.40 -11.47
C ARG A 301 62.32 9.04 -12.77
N GLU A 302 62.00 10.04 -13.58
CA GLU A 302 61.47 9.88 -14.95
C GLU A 302 60.20 9.00 -15.02
N VAL A 303 59.29 9.17 -14.05
CA VAL A 303 58.05 8.41 -13.99
C VAL A 303 57.06 8.96 -15.02
N SER A 304 56.64 8.13 -15.98
CA SER A 304 55.65 8.53 -17.00
C SER A 304 54.54 7.51 -17.16
N LEU A 305 53.35 8.03 -17.41
CA LEU A 305 52.17 7.26 -17.79
C LEU A 305 51.74 7.66 -19.21
N ILE A 306 51.77 6.69 -20.12
CA ILE A 306 51.37 6.86 -21.51
C ILE A 306 50.10 6.03 -21.73
N LEU A 307 49.00 6.64 -22.15
CA LEU A 307 47.75 5.95 -22.44
C LEU A 307 47.59 5.74 -23.95
N ALA A 308 46.95 4.65 -24.33
CA ALA A 308 46.37 4.46 -25.66
C ALA A 308 44.93 4.97 -25.63
N GLN A 309 44.68 6.16 -26.21
CA GLN A 309 43.39 6.81 -26.11
C GLN A 309 42.33 6.15 -26.99
N CYS A 310 41.08 6.37 -26.60
CA CYS A 310 39.96 6.21 -27.51
C CYS A 310 40.02 7.24 -28.66
N MET A 311 39.20 7.05 -29.69
CA MET A 311 38.99 8.10 -30.70
C MET A 311 38.41 9.37 -30.03
N ASP A 312 38.78 10.56 -30.50
CA ASP A 312 38.39 11.85 -29.89
C ASP A 312 36.88 12.02 -29.65
N VAL A 313 36.04 11.34 -30.43
CA VAL A 313 34.57 11.35 -30.32
C VAL A 313 34.02 10.37 -29.27
N CYS A 314 34.88 9.72 -28.48
CA CYS A 314 34.55 8.54 -27.68
C CYS A 314 34.88 8.68 -26.19
N ALA A 315 33.88 8.44 -25.32
CA ALA A 315 34.00 8.46 -23.87
C ALA A 315 34.54 7.14 -23.28
N THR A 316 34.21 5.99 -23.89
CA THR A 316 34.78 4.68 -23.53
C THR A 316 34.99 3.80 -24.77
N CYS A 317 36.11 3.09 -24.85
CA CYS A 317 36.44 2.19 -25.96
C CYS A 317 37.13 0.91 -25.48
N SER A 318 37.12 -0.10 -26.34
CA SER A 318 37.82 -1.37 -26.14
C SER A 318 39.12 -1.47 -26.94
N ASP A 319 39.26 -0.69 -28.02
CA ASP A 319 40.48 -0.52 -28.81
C ASP A 319 40.51 0.85 -29.53
N ASP A 320 41.51 1.09 -30.37
CA ASP A 320 41.73 2.33 -31.12
C ASP A 320 40.79 2.53 -32.33
N THR A 321 39.98 1.53 -32.66
CA THR A 321 39.10 1.51 -33.85
C THR A 321 37.61 1.42 -33.53
N THR A 322 37.26 1.14 -32.27
CA THR A 322 35.91 0.92 -31.79
C THR A 322 35.54 1.92 -30.72
N CYS A 323 34.31 2.42 -30.75
CA CYS A 323 33.77 3.23 -29.67
C CYS A 323 32.59 2.51 -29.01
N ASP A 324 32.63 2.39 -27.68
CA ASP A 324 31.57 1.76 -26.89
C ASP A 324 30.56 2.79 -26.39
N THR A 325 31.01 3.99 -26.00
CA THR A 325 30.14 5.14 -25.68
C THR A 325 30.76 6.44 -26.19
N CYS A 326 29.95 7.34 -26.76
CA CYS A 326 30.42 8.60 -27.36
C CYS A 326 30.69 9.69 -26.31
N ILE A 327 31.54 10.67 -26.60
CA ILE A 327 31.60 11.90 -25.79
C ILE A 327 30.37 12.77 -26.06
N ASP A 328 29.94 13.48 -25.02
CA ASP A 328 28.87 14.48 -25.10
C ASP A 328 27.56 13.88 -25.66
N ILE A 329 26.70 14.71 -26.22
CA ILE A 329 25.43 14.40 -26.91
C ILE A 329 25.54 13.53 -28.18
N ARG A 330 26.73 13.07 -28.59
CA ARG A 330 26.91 12.28 -29.82
C ARG A 330 26.27 10.88 -29.69
N THR A 331 25.81 10.33 -30.81
CA THR A 331 25.00 9.09 -30.84
C THR A 331 25.57 8.06 -31.82
N ASN A 332 25.07 6.81 -31.78
CA ASN A 332 25.49 5.72 -32.67
C ASN A 332 26.98 5.31 -32.58
N PRO A 333 27.45 4.75 -31.45
CA PRO A 333 28.66 3.93 -31.47
C PRO A 333 28.53 2.81 -32.53
N PRO A 334 29.60 2.48 -33.29
CA PRO A 334 31.00 2.83 -33.03
C PRO A 334 31.51 4.09 -33.73
N LEU A 335 30.69 4.83 -34.49
CA LEU A 335 31.13 5.98 -35.29
C LEU A 335 30.85 7.35 -34.64
N CYS A 336 29.93 7.43 -33.69
CA CYS A 336 29.61 8.64 -32.92
C CYS A 336 29.18 9.84 -33.78
N ASP A 337 28.09 9.63 -34.51
CA ASP A 337 27.38 10.63 -35.30
C ASP A 337 26.89 11.80 -34.43
N PHE A 338 26.67 12.96 -35.06
CA PHE A 338 25.97 14.07 -34.42
C PHE A 338 24.55 13.65 -34.02
N PRO A 339 24.01 14.13 -32.87
CA PRO A 339 22.62 13.94 -32.54
C PRO A 339 21.73 14.66 -33.57
N SER A 340 20.62 14.03 -33.95
CA SER A 340 19.58 14.70 -34.76
C SER A 340 18.74 15.68 -33.95
N ASP A 341 18.75 15.55 -32.63
CA ASP A 341 17.75 16.12 -31.73
C ASP A 341 18.39 17.16 -30.79
N GLY A 342 17.83 18.37 -30.78
CA GLY A 342 18.22 19.49 -29.91
C GLY A 342 19.43 20.31 -30.35
N TYR A 343 20.15 19.92 -31.41
CA TYR A 343 21.43 20.53 -31.79
C TYR A 343 21.64 20.56 -33.32
N PHE A 344 22.55 21.42 -33.78
CA PHE A 344 22.93 21.59 -35.19
C PHE A 344 24.45 21.79 -35.37
N ASP A 345 24.90 21.57 -36.60
CA ASP A 345 26.26 21.83 -37.08
C ASP A 345 26.20 23.03 -38.06
N ASP A 346 26.93 24.11 -37.73
CA ASP A 346 27.07 25.31 -38.56
C ASP A 346 28.30 25.27 -39.49
N GLY A 347 29.10 24.20 -39.40
CA GLY A 347 30.39 24.03 -40.07
C GLY A 347 31.59 24.42 -39.21
N SER A 348 31.41 24.76 -37.92
CA SER A 348 32.48 24.97 -36.96
C SER A 348 32.96 23.67 -36.30
N SER A 349 33.93 23.75 -35.37
CA SER A 349 34.38 22.60 -34.58
C SER A 349 33.43 22.22 -33.44
N ASN A 350 32.40 23.04 -33.18
CA ASN A 350 31.56 22.97 -31.99
C ASN A 350 30.14 22.52 -32.38
N ILE A 351 29.47 21.75 -31.51
CA ILE A 351 28.05 21.46 -31.69
C ILE A 351 27.25 22.60 -31.03
N LEU A 352 26.34 23.22 -31.78
CA LEU A 352 25.52 24.32 -31.29
C LEU A 352 24.11 23.84 -30.95
N LYS A 353 23.54 24.35 -29.85
CA LYS A 353 22.20 23.97 -29.39
C LYS A 353 21.14 24.71 -30.20
N CYS A 354 20.06 24.01 -30.57
CA CYS A 354 18.89 24.65 -31.14
C CYS A 354 18.23 25.61 -30.14
N ASP A 355 17.51 26.60 -30.66
CA ASP A 355 16.59 27.40 -29.84
C ASP A 355 15.58 26.43 -29.17
N TYR A 356 15.26 26.65 -27.89
CA TYR A 356 14.44 25.75 -27.06
C TYR A 356 13.05 25.45 -27.67
N LYS A 357 12.57 26.26 -28.60
CA LYS A 357 11.32 26.06 -29.36
C LYS A 357 11.44 24.97 -30.46
N CYS A 358 12.66 24.65 -30.87
CA CYS A 358 12.97 23.63 -31.87
C CYS A 358 13.35 22.30 -31.21
N ALA A 359 12.68 21.20 -31.57
CA ALA A 359 13.16 19.85 -31.23
C ALA A 359 14.32 19.43 -32.13
N THR A 360 14.33 19.88 -33.38
CA THR A 360 15.46 19.78 -34.31
C THR A 360 15.55 21.09 -35.10
N CYS A 361 16.75 21.52 -35.49
CA CYS A 361 17.00 22.72 -36.29
C CYS A 361 18.07 22.45 -37.36
N ASP A 362 18.25 23.35 -38.32
CA ASP A 362 19.38 23.30 -39.27
C ASP A 362 20.43 24.39 -38.97
N THR A 363 21.20 24.80 -39.98
CA THR A 363 22.23 25.84 -40.06
C THR A 363 22.17 27.08 -39.15
N THR A 364 21.03 27.39 -38.52
CA THR A 364 20.93 28.34 -37.39
C THR A 364 19.98 27.83 -36.31
N SER A 365 20.26 28.18 -35.06
CA SER A 365 19.50 27.76 -33.86
C SER A 365 17.99 27.96 -33.98
N ASP A 366 17.57 29.02 -34.65
CA ASP A 366 16.18 29.46 -34.76
C ASP A 366 15.43 28.86 -35.96
N ASN A 367 16.13 28.23 -36.92
CA ASN A 367 15.49 27.62 -38.07
C ASN A 367 15.08 26.18 -37.75
N CYS A 368 13.97 26.03 -37.04
CA CYS A 368 13.48 24.73 -36.62
C CYS A 368 13.12 23.85 -37.84
N LEU A 369 13.56 22.59 -37.80
CA LEU A 369 13.10 21.51 -38.68
C LEU A 369 11.92 20.76 -38.04
N THR A 370 11.91 20.63 -36.71
CA THR A 370 10.76 20.16 -35.91
C THR A 370 10.66 20.96 -34.60
N CYS A 371 9.48 21.00 -33.98
CA CYS A 371 9.20 21.80 -32.79
C CYS A 371 9.22 20.94 -31.51
N THR A 372 9.61 21.51 -30.37
CA THR A 372 9.51 20.84 -29.04
C THR A 372 8.07 20.65 -28.60
N ASP A 373 7.19 21.61 -28.92
CA ASP A 373 5.73 21.42 -28.87
C ASP A 373 5.24 20.69 -30.13
N PRO A 374 4.61 19.50 -30.01
CA PRO A 374 4.11 18.74 -31.16
C PRO A 374 2.95 19.41 -31.91
N ASN A 375 2.36 20.49 -31.36
CA ASN A 375 1.30 21.26 -32.00
C ASN A 375 1.81 22.50 -32.78
N SER A 376 3.07 22.89 -32.56
CA SER A 376 3.71 24.01 -33.25
C SER A 376 4.23 23.61 -34.63
N VAL A 377 4.37 24.59 -35.55
CA VAL A 377 4.68 24.33 -36.96
C VAL A 377 6.02 24.97 -37.37
N PRO A 378 6.99 24.18 -37.88
CA PRO A 378 8.27 24.69 -38.38
C PRO A 378 8.11 25.65 -39.59
N PRO A 379 9.03 26.61 -39.81
CA PRO A 379 10.22 26.89 -39.00
C PRO A 379 9.94 27.79 -37.79
N ASN A 380 8.80 28.47 -37.77
CA ASN A 380 8.41 29.38 -36.69
C ASN A 380 7.62 28.62 -35.62
N CYS A 381 8.32 27.78 -34.86
CA CYS A 381 7.76 26.92 -33.81
C CYS A 381 7.22 27.71 -32.60
N GLY A 382 6.10 28.40 -32.78
CA GLY A 382 5.46 29.12 -31.69
C GLY A 382 3.94 29.10 -31.79
N LYS A 383 3.29 28.26 -30.98
CA LYS A 383 2.12 28.74 -30.25
C LYS A 383 1.73 27.98 -28.98
N TYR A 384 1.60 28.79 -27.95
CA TYR A 384 1.16 28.62 -26.57
C TYR A 384 -0.20 27.95 -26.28
N ASP A 385 -0.78 27.15 -27.19
CA ASP A 385 -2.15 26.68 -27.00
C ASP A 385 -2.30 25.80 -25.72
N SER A 386 -1.24 25.06 -25.34
CA SER A 386 -1.14 24.30 -24.08
C SER A 386 -0.61 25.08 -22.87
N CYS A 387 -0.30 26.37 -23.01
CA CYS A 387 0.27 27.20 -21.94
C CYS A 387 -0.80 28.08 -21.27
N PHE A 388 -1.09 27.78 -20.01
CA PHE A 388 -1.92 28.62 -19.15
C PHE A 388 -1.31 30.02 -18.95
N ASN A 389 -0.01 30.04 -18.65
CA ASN A 389 0.81 31.23 -18.61
C ASN A 389 2.02 31.02 -19.53
N TRP A 390 2.18 31.87 -20.53
CA TRP A 390 3.42 31.95 -21.31
C TRP A 390 4.12 33.28 -21.04
N VAL A 391 5.45 33.24 -21.04
CA VAL A 391 6.31 34.42 -20.96
C VAL A 391 6.95 34.68 -22.31
N LYS A 392 7.01 35.95 -22.71
CA LYS A 392 8.04 36.43 -23.61
C LYS A 392 9.00 37.34 -22.86
N ILE A 393 10.30 37.08 -22.98
CA ILE A 393 11.37 37.96 -22.51
C ILE A 393 12.07 38.50 -23.76
N ASP A 394 12.26 39.81 -23.85
CA ASP A 394 12.86 40.50 -24.99
C ASP A 394 13.95 41.45 -24.46
N SER A 395 15.21 41.04 -24.56
CA SER A 395 16.36 41.85 -24.15
C SER A 395 17.17 42.31 -25.37
N GLY A 396 17.33 43.62 -25.50
CA GLY A 396 18.12 44.24 -26.56
C GLY A 396 19.55 44.52 -26.10
N ASN A 397 20.54 44.16 -26.92
CA ASN A 397 21.95 44.50 -26.71
C ASN A 397 22.18 46.02 -26.73
N PHE A 398 23.41 46.45 -26.40
CA PHE A 398 23.82 47.86 -26.29
C PHE A 398 23.56 48.64 -27.58
N ASN A 399 23.85 48.03 -28.74
CA ASN A 399 23.63 48.63 -30.06
C ASN A 399 22.14 48.74 -30.43
N LYS A 400 21.25 48.00 -29.74
CA LYS A 400 19.79 48.09 -29.86
C LYS A 400 19.13 48.92 -28.77
N GLY A 401 19.92 49.63 -27.97
CA GLY A 401 19.45 50.62 -27.00
C GLY A 401 19.17 50.07 -25.61
N SER A 402 19.69 48.88 -25.27
CA SER A 402 19.72 48.33 -23.90
C SER A 402 18.36 48.34 -23.20
N TYR A 403 17.56 47.31 -23.40
CA TYR A 403 16.28 47.15 -22.71
C TYR A 403 16.04 45.69 -22.29
N HIS A 404 15.13 45.51 -21.35
CA HIS A 404 14.62 44.21 -20.93
C HIS A 404 13.12 44.32 -20.71
N ASN A 405 12.36 43.79 -21.66
CA ASN A 405 10.91 43.77 -21.62
C ASN A 405 10.42 42.36 -21.30
N GLN A 406 9.33 42.27 -20.54
CA GLN A 406 8.69 41.00 -20.19
C GLN A 406 7.20 41.08 -20.50
N TYR A 407 6.66 40.03 -21.09
CA TYR A 407 5.25 39.90 -21.40
C TYR A 407 4.73 38.59 -20.82
N ILE A 408 3.66 38.64 -20.03
CA ILE A 408 2.96 37.45 -19.55
C ILE A 408 1.62 37.38 -20.28
N ASN A 409 1.37 36.29 -21.00
CA ASN A 409 0.20 36.12 -21.87
C ASN A 409 0.02 37.26 -22.90
N GLY A 410 1.14 37.83 -23.37
CA GLY A 410 1.15 38.98 -24.27
C GLY A 410 0.82 40.33 -23.62
N ILE A 411 0.55 40.36 -22.31
CA ILE A 411 0.38 41.58 -21.54
C ILE A 411 1.76 42.04 -21.07
N ASP A 412 2.12 43.28 -21.38
CA ASP A 412 3.35 43.92 -20.93
C ASP A 412 3.41 43.95 -19.39
N GLN A 413 4.45 43.31 -18.84
CA GLN A 413 4.83 43.27 -17.42
C GLN A 413 6.22 43.91 -17.22
N SER A 414 6.70 44.73 -18.16
CA SER A 414 8.05 45.28 -18.11
C SER A 414 8.23 46.23 -16.93
N PHE A 415 9.28 45.99 -16.14
CA PHE A 415 9.65 46.80 -14.98
C PHE A 415 10.67 47.86 -15.36
N LEU A 416 10.72 48.97 -14.59
CA LEU A 416 11.78 49.96 -14.73
C LEU A 416 13.11 49.36 -14.24
N THR A 417 13.89 48.88 -15.19
CA THR A 417 15.21 48.30 -15.01
C THR A 417 16.29 49.39 -14.87
N SER A 418 17.27 49.14 -14.00
CA SER A 418 18.56 49.85 -13.98
C SER A 418 19.66 48.96 -14.56
N LEU A 419 20.88 49.49 -14.68
CA LEU A 419 22.04 48.75 -15.20
C LEU A 419 22.22 47.40 -14.47
N GLY A 420 22.48 46.33 -15.23
CA GLY A 420 22.71 44.98 -14.72
C GLY A 420 21.57 44.01 -14.99
N LEU A 421 21.44 42.99 -14.14
CA LEU A 421 20.43 41.94 -14.27
C LEU A 421 19.12 42.32 -13.58
N GLY A 422 18.02 42.33 -14.32
CA GLY A 422 16.65 42.38 -13.79
C GLY A 422 16.09 40.99 -13.58
N PHE A 423 15.46 40.76 -12.43
CA PHE A 423 14.84 39.50 -12.02
C PHE A 423 13.38 39.75 -11.66
N SER A 424 12.44 39.13 -12.38
CA SER A 424 11.04 39.05 -11.99
C SER A 424 10.73 37.66 -11.45
N VAL A 425 10.27 37.57 -10.21
CA VAL A 425 9.92 36.31 -9.55
C VAL A 425 8.42 36.11 -9.59
N TYR A 426 8.01 34.89 -9.96
CA TYR A 426 6.63 34.44 -9.95
C TYR A 426 6.53 33.17 -9.10
N ASP A 427 5.42 33.01 -8.38
CA ASP A 427 5.16 31.79 -7.62
C ASP A 427 4.86 30.59 -8.54
N GLU A 428 4.68 29.41 -7.94
CA GLU A 428 4.30 28.18 -8.64
C GLU A 428 2.98 28.28 -9.45
N ASN A 429 2.15 29.31 -9.19
CA ASN A 429 0.90 29.61 -9.90
C ASN A 429 1.07 30.74 -10.94
N GLY A 430 2.29 31.22 -11.17
CA GLY A 430 2.61 32.25 -12.15
C GLY A 430 2.16 33.64 -11.74
N ILE A 431 1.89 33.85 -10.45
CA ILE A 431 1.52 35.15 -9.88
C ILE A 431 2.82 35.89 -9.57
N PHE A 432 2.91 37.14 -10.02
CA PHE A 432 4.06 38.00 -9.74
C PHE A 432 4.24 38.24 -8.23
N VAL A 433 5.44 37.97 -7.74
CA VAL A 433 5.83 38.11 -6.33
C VAL A 433 6.60 39.41 -6.13
N GLU A 434 7.74 39.55 -6.81
CA GLU A 434 8.59 40.74 -6.72
C GLU A 434 9.50 40.90 -7.95
N PHE A 435 10.02 42.12 -8.13
CA PHE A 435 11.06 42.44 -9.10
C PHE A 435 12.26 43.04 -8.36
N GLN A 436 13.46 42.55 -8.68
CA GLN A 436 14.73 43.09 -8.18
C GLN A 436 15.69 43.33 -9.34
N ASN A 437 16.64 44.24 -9.16
CA ASN A 437 17.68 44.55 -10.14
C ASN A 437 19.04 44.67 -9.46
N PHE A 438 20.06 44.01 -10.03
CA PHE A 438 21.39 43.94 -9.45
C PHE A 438 22.45 44.30 -10.49
N ASP A 439 23.15 45.42 -10.27
CA ASP A 439 24.37 45.77 -11.00
C ASP A 439 25.56 44.98 -10.45
N THR A 440 25.66 43.73 -10.90
CA THR A 440 26.77 42.80 -10.63
C THR A 440 28.09 43.25 -11.27
N SER A 441 28.04 44.19 -12.22
CA SER A 441 29.21 44.65 -12.96
C SER A 441 30.09 45.62 -12.17
N THR A 442 29.48 46.54 -11.41
CA THR A 442 30.21 47.59 -10.69
C THR A 442 30.31 47.37 -9.18
N SER A 443 29.53 46.45 -8.60
CA SER A 443 29.37 46.34 -7.14
C SER A 443 29.32 44.91 -6.63
N TYR A 444 30.34 44.50 -5.85
CA TYR A 444 30.32 43.21 -5.16
C TYR A 444 29.17 43.09 -4.15
N THR A 445 28.76 44.20 -3.52
CA THR A 445 27.57 44.21 -2.65
C THR A 445 26.32 43.83 -3.44
N GLN A 446 26.20 44.23 -4.72
CA GLN A 446 25.07 43.79 -5.55
C GLN A 446 25.17 42.31 -5.92
N VAL A 447 26.37 41.78 -6.18
CA VAL A 447 26.60 40.33 -6.37
C VAL A 447 26.12 39.54 -5.14
N GLN A 448 26.52 39.95 -3.93
CA GLN A 448 26.08 39.30 -2.69
C GLN A 448 24.58 39.46 -2.41
N ASN A 449 24.01 40.63 -2.71
CA ASN A 449 22.56 40.83 -2.62
C ASN A 449 21.82 39.92 -3.61
N MET A 450 22.32 39.75 -4.83
CA MET A 450 21.75 38.87 -5.86
C MET A 450 21.83 37.39 -5.45
N ILE A 451 22.98 36.94 -4.95
CA ILE A 451 23.14 35.57 -4.41
C ILE A 451 22.17 35.34 -3.25
N THR A 452 22.09 36.29 -2.31
CA THR A 452 21.17 36.22 -1.16
C THR A 452 19.72 36.19 -1.61
N PHE A 453 19.36 37.01 -2.59
CA PHE A 453 18.04 37.05 -3.20
C PHE A 453 17.70 35.70 -3.85
N ILE A 454 18.52 35.20 -4.77
CA ILE A 454 18.30 33.91 -5.46
C ILE A 454 18.21 32.75 -4.46
N ASN A 455 19.08 32.71 -3.45
CA ASN A 455 19.03 31.68 -2.39
C ASN A 455 17.74 31.74 -1.56
N ASN A 456 17.11 32.92 -1.42
CA ASN A 456 15.86 33.13 -0.69
C ASN A 456 14.60 32.94 -1.54
N ILE A 457 14.72 32.84 -2.88
CA ILE A 457 13.61 32.45 -3.74
C ILE A 457 13.18 31.02 -3.34
N PRO A 458 11.89 30.75 -3.10
CA PRO A 458 11.42 29.38 -2.80
C PRO A 458 11.62 28.44 -3.99
N THR A 459 11.91 27.17 -3.71
CA THR A 459 12.03 26.10 -4.72
C THR A 459 10.80 26.05 -5.65
N ASN A 460 11.02 25.74 -6.93
CA ASN A 460 10.01 25.71 -8.00
C ASN A 460 9.41 27.07 -8.42
N TYR A 461 9.80 28.20 -7.83
CA TYR A 461 9.36 29.51 -8.31
C TYR A 461 10.02 29.85 -9.66
N PHE A 462 9.28 30.50 -10.55
CA PHE A 462 9.77 30.93 -11.86
C PHE A 462 10.49 32.28 -11.74
N VAL A 463 11.57 32.44 -12.49
CA VAL A 463 12.42 33.63 -12.44
C VAL A 463 12.76 34.08 -13.86
N ASN A 464 12.12 35.16 -14.31
CA ASN A 464 12.47 35.79 -15.58
C ASN A 464 13.67 36.70 -15.36
N VAL A 465 14.77 36.42 -16.05
CA VAL A 465 16.02 37.17 -15.99
C VAL A 465 16.26 37.87 -17.32
N GLY A 466 16.78 39.09 -17.27
CA GLY A 466 17.40 39.70 -18.45
C GLY A 466 18.27 40.89 -18.14
N VAL A 467 19.13 41.24 -19.09
CA VAL A 467 20.12 42.32 -18.95
C VAL A 467 19.54 43.65 -19.44
N PHE A 468 19.79 44.70 -18.66
CA PHE A 468 19.58 46.10 -19.07
C PHE A 468 20.91 46.85 -18.98
N GLY A 469 21.31 47.49 -20.08
CA GLY A 469 22.58 48.22 -20.15
C GLY A 469 23.75 47.26 -20.27
N ASP A 470 24.52 47.16 -19.19
CA ASP A 470 25.76 46.40 -19.15
C ASP A 470 25.56 45.13 -18.30
N GLY A 471 25.81 43.94 -18.87
CA GLY A 471 26.14 42.74 -18.07
C GLY A 471 27.47 42.89 -17.31
N GLY A 472 28.22 43.93 -17.67
CA GLY A 472 29.53 44.29 -17.15
C GLY A 472 30.64 44.05 -18.16
N TYR A 473 31.88 44.36 -17.77
CA TYR A 473 33.05 43.73 -18.38
C TYR A 473 33.03 42.26 -17.92
N GLU A 474 32.14 41.48 -18.54
CA GLU A 474 31.63 40.17 -18.14
C GLU A 474 30.91 40.12 -16.78
N LEU A 475 29.91 39.24 -16.68
CA LEU A 475 29.21 38.96 -15.43
C LEU A 475 30.19 38.41 -14.37
N ASP A 476 29.90 38.63 -13.08
CA ASP A 476 30.73 38.11 -11.97
C ASP A 476 30.66 36.57 -11.89
N PRO A 477 31.77 35.83 -11.68
CA PRO A 477 31.75 34.37 -11.54
C PRO A 477 30.76 33.83 -10.50
N TYR A 478 30.58 34.54 -9.38
CA TYR A 478 29.61 34.13 -8.35
C TYR A 478 28.17 34.49 -8.73
N ALA A 479 27.97 35.40 -9.68
CA ALA A 479 26.68 35.63 -10.30
C ALA A 479 26.32 34.51 -11.30
N TYR A 480 27.30 33.93 -12.02
CA TYR A 480 27.07 32.71 -12.82
C TYR A 480 26.66 31.52 -11.95
N ASP A 481 27.38 31.22 -10.85
CA ASP A 481 26.99 30.15 -9.90
C ASP A 481 25.55 30.35 -9.36
N ALA A 482 25.18 31.60 -9.05
CA ALA A 482 23.83 31.92 -8.61
C ALA A 482 22.77 31.70 -9.71
N LEU A 483 23.07 32.08 -10.96
CA LEU A 483 22.18 31.82 -12.11
C LEU A 483 22.09 30.33 -12.48
N GLN A 484 23.14 29.53 -12.25
CA GLN A 484 23.09 28.08 -12.43
C GLN A 484 22.08 27.40 -11.48
N LYS A 485 21.83 27.96 -10.28
CA LYS A 485 20.74 27.54 -9.37
C LYS A 485 19.34 27.88 -9.87
N LEU A 486 19.24 28.68 -10.94
CA LEU A 486 18.02 28.92 -11.72
C LEU A 486 18.00 28.12 -13.03
N GLY A 487 19.02 27.29 -13.28
CA GLY A 487 19.14 26.42 -14.46
C GLY A 487 19.92 27.00 -15.66
N LEU A 488 20.71 28.06 -15.49
CA LEU A 488 21.62 28.58 -16.53
C LEU A 488 22.59 27.47 -16.99
N ASP A 489 22.98 27.46 -18.27
CA ASP A 489 24.03 26.56 -18.75
C ASP A 489 25.41 27.06 -18.29
N SER A 490 26.21 26.14 -17.75
CA SER A 490 27.61 26.32 -17.40
C SER A 490 28.48 26.94 -18.50
N GLN A 491 28.13 26.77 -19.78
CA GLN A 491 28.88 27.28 -20.93
C GLN A 491 28.41 28.66 -21.42
N THR A 492 27.39 29.26 -20.78
CA THR A 492 26.81 30.55 -21.20
C THR A 492 27.66 31.73 -20.71
N ILE A 493 28.14 32.56 -21.65
CA ILE A 493 28.98 33.75 -21.37
C ILE A 493 28.22 35.02 -21.75
N ILE A 494 28.04 35.93 -20.80
CA ILE A 494 27.33 37.22 -20.95
C ILE A 494 28.35 38.35 -20.83
N ASN A 495 28.68 38.99 -21.96
CA ASN A 495 29.73 40.01 -22.08
C ASN A 495 29.20 41.45 -21.96
N PHE A 496 30.12 42.41 -22.15
CA PHE A 496 29.79 43.82 -22.15
C PHE A 496 28.88 44.21 -23.32
N GLY A 497 27.68 44.67 -22.97
CA GLY A 497 26.70 45.16 -23.91
C GLY A 497 25.90 44.07 -24.63
N ASP A 498 26.02 42.81 -24.23
CA ASP A 498 25.18 41.72 -24.74
C ASP A 498 23.72 41.90 -24.29
N GLY A 499 22.79 41.52 -25.15
CA GLY A 499 21.41 41.26 -24.77
C GLY A 499 21.33 39.85 -24.17
N PHE A 500 20.61 39.68 -23.07
CA PHE A 500 20.42 38.37 -22.45
C PHE A 500 19.01 38.22 -21.91
N ALA A 501 18.42 37.06 -22.17
CA ALA A 501 17.14 36.63 -21.64
C ALA A 501 17.28 35.22 -21.07
N MET A 502 16.57 34.92 -19.99
CA MET A 502 16.43 33.56 -19.45
C MET A 502 15.12 33.45 -18.68
N MET A 503 14.43 32.32 -18.83
CA MET A 503 13.38 31.90 -17.92
C MET A 503 13.91 30.77 -17.05
N GLY A 504 14.25 31.08 -15.80
CA GLY A 504 14.72 30.08 -14.84
C GLY A 504 13.61 29.50 -13.96
N ILE A 505 13.93 28.37 -13.33
CA ILE A 505 13.15 27.79 -12.23
C ILE A 505 14.12 27.58 -11.06
N LYS A 506 13.73 28.00 -9.86
CA LYS A 506 14.57 27.85 -8.67
C LYS A 506 14.82 26.38 -8.33
N ASP A 507 16.10 26.03 -8.23
CA ASP A 507 16.68 24.69 -8.04
C ASP A 507 16.59 23.76 -9.27
N ALA A 508 16.40 24.33 -10.47
CA ALA A 508 16.55 23.60 -11.72
C ALA A 508 18.02 23.25 -12.01
N ALA A 509 18.25 22.12 -12.69
CA ALA A 509 19.60 21.70 -13.09
C ALA A 509 20.23 22.66 -14.12
N PRO A 510 21.55 22.90 -14.08
CA PRO A 510 22.24 23.72 -15.09
C PRO A 510 21.94 23.28 -16.52
N GLY A 511 21.72 24.23 -17.41
CA GLY A 511 21.41 23.99 -18.83
C GLY A 511 20.01 23.43 -19.13
N SER A 512 19.16 23.22 -18.11
CA SER A 512 17.79 22.70 -18.28
C SER A 512 16.75 23.76 -18.65
N GLN A 513 17.08 25.05 -18.53
CA GLN A 513 16.13 26.15 -18.65
C GLN A 513 16.31 26.96 -19.95
N PRO A 514 15.23 27.56 -20.50
CA PRO A 514 15.33 28.44 -21.66
C PRO A 514 16.22 29.66 -21.37
N GLN A 515 17.26 29.85 -22.18
CA GLN A 515 18.16 30.99 -22.14
C GLN A 515 18.60 31.39 -23.56
N ARG A 516 18.93 32.66 -23.76
CA ARG A 516 19.42 33.19 -25.04
C ARG A 516 20.29 34.42 -24.82
N ILE A 517 21.43 34.44 -25.50
CA ILE A 517 22.29 35.61 -25.67
C ILE A 517 22.04 36.20 -27.07
N ASN A 518 22.18 37.51 -27.18
CA ASN A 518 22.39 38.23 -28.43
C ASN A 518 23.62 39.12 -28.21
N GLU A 519 24.75 38.68 -28.76
CA GLU A 519 26.05 39.34 -28.57
C GLU A 519 25.99 40.80 -29.03
N VAL A 520 26.82 41.67 -28.44
CA VAL A 520 26.87 43.10 -28.77
C VAL A 520 27.14 43.36 -30.27
N GLU A 521 27.84 42.45 -30.95
CA GLU A 521 28.13 42.52 -32.39
C GLU A 521 26.97 42.01 -33.28
N ASP A 522 26.04 41.20 -32.74
CA ASP A 522 24.89 40.68 -33.50
C ASP A 522 23.78 41.72 -33.63
N LEU A 523 23.76 42.39 -34.79
CA LEU A 523 22.73 43.35 -35.17
C LEU A 523 21.45 42.68 -35.69
N ASN A 524 21.42 41.36 -35.94
CA ASN A 524 20.33 40.67 -36.63
C ASN A 524 19.27 40.04 -35.70
N GLY A 525 19.52 39.92 -34.39
CA GLY A 525 18.55 39.42 -33.40
C GLY A 525 18.41 40.29 -32.15
N ASN A 526 17.44 39.99 -31.29
CA ASN A 526 17.49 40.36 -29.87
C ASN A 526 17.64 39.06 -29.07
N ALA A 527 17.96 39.13 -27.79
CA ALA A 527 17.81 37.99 -26.90
C ALA A 527 16.32 37.81 -26.57
N ILE A 528 15.62 37.03 -27.40
CA ILE A 528 14.19 36.71 -27.24
C ILE A 528 14.01 35.26 -26.78
N ILE A 529 13.20 35.09 -25.74
CA ILE A 529 12.66 33.80 -25.29
C ILE A 529 11.15 33.90 -25.22
N GLU A 530 10.47 32.82 -25.59
CA GLU A 530 9.02 32.66 -25.63
C GLU A 530 8.64 31.30 -24.99
N ALA A 531 8.67 31.23 -23.66
CA ALA A 531 8.60 29.98 -22.90
C ALA A 531 7.25 29.78 -22.18
N CYS A 532 6.93 28.52 -21.89
CA CYS A 532 5.74 28.14 -21.12
C CYS A 532 6.06 28.26 -19.62
N MET A 533 5.43 29.21 -18.91
CA MET A 533 5.55 29.30 -17.44
C MET A 533 4.73 28.20 -16.79
N ILE A 534 3.46 28.08 -17.17
CA ILE A 534 2.56 27.07 -16.65
C ILE A 534 1.89 26.38 -17.83
N VAL A 535 2.11 25.08 -17.92
CA VAL A 535 1.40 24.18 -18.82
C VAL A 535 0.01 23.92 -18.23
N CYS A 536 -1.01 23.80 -19.07
CA CYS A 536 -2.29 23.24 -18.67
C CYS A 536 -2.14 21.80 -18.15
N ASP A 537 -3.16 21.26 -17.48
CA ASP A 537 -3.22 19.82 -17.20
C ASP A 537 -2.98 19.01 -18.49
N SER A 538 -2.24 17.91 -18.39
CA SER A 538 -1.85 17.05 -19.53
C SER A 538 -3.01 16.58 -20.42
N LEU A 539 -4.24 16.55 -19.91
CA LEU A 539 -5.44 16.17 -20.66
C LEU A 539 -6.12 17.35 -21.37
N CYS A 540 -5.72 18.59 -21.07
CA CYS A 540 -6.16 19.80 -21.76
C CYS A 540 -5.24 20.09 -22.97
N ALA A 541 -5.83 20.34 -24.15
CA ALA A 541 -5.10 20.99 -25.26
C ALA A 541 -4.93 22.49 -24.99
N SER A 542 -5.87 23.09 -24.28
CA SER A 542 -5.85 24.48 -23.79
C SER A 542 -6.72 24.61 -22.55
N CYS A 543 -6.47 25.60 -21.70
CA CYS A 543 -7.16 25.81 -20.42
C CYS A 543 -7.44 27.30 -20.15
N SER A 544 -8.19 27.62 -19.08
CA SER A 544 -8.62 28.99 -18.78
C SER A 544 -8.84 29.23 -17.29
N ASN A 545 -8.50 30.41 -16.78
CA ASN A 545 -8.59 30.83 -15.36
C ASN A 545 -7.77 30.02 -14.34
N THR A 546 -7.61 28.71 -14.54
CA THR A 546 -6.75 27.78 -13.78
C THR A 546 -6.19 26.73 -14.75
N MET A 547 -5.08 26.08 -14.39
CA MET A 547 -4.41 25.09 -15.25
C MET A 547 -5.23 23.82 -15.53
N ASP A 548 -6.14 23.47 -14.62
CA ASP A 548 -7.00 22.28 -14.66
C ASP A 548 -8.34 22.50 -15.38
N ASN A 549 -8.70 23.75 -15.69
CA ASN A 549 -9.97 24.11 -16.32
C ASN A 549 -9.85 24.17 -17.85
N CYS A 550 -9.95 23.01 -18.50
CA CYS A 550 -9.78 22.86 -19.94
C CYS A 550 -10.79 23.68 -20.77
N LEU A 551 -10.34 24.19 -21.91
CA LEU A 551 -11.18 24.71 -23.00
C LEU A 551 -11.33 23.68 -24.13
N THR A 552 -10.30 22.87 -24.34
CA THR A 552 -10.25 21.75 -25.31
C THR A 552 -9.41 20.61 -24.73
N CYS A 553 -9.59 19.37 -25.21
CA CYS A 553 -8.80 18.21 -24.78
C CYS A 553 -7.60 17.94 -25.69
N SER A 554 -6.51 17.43 -25.12
CA SER A 554 -5.22 17.21 -25.81
C SER A 554 -5.26 16.07 -26.83
N ASP A 555 -6.23 15.15 -26.73
CA ASP A 555 -6.44 14.07 -27.69
C ASP A 555 -7.90 13.95 -28.16
N THR A 556 -8.13 13.01 -29.07
CA THR A 556 -9.44 12.70 -29.66
C THR A 556 -10.21 11.60 -28.92
N ASN A 557 -9.68 11.07 -27.81
CA ASN A 557 -10.28 10.04 -26.98
C ASN A 557 -11.05 10.62 -25.80
N HIS A 558 -10.65 11.79 -25.30
CA HIS A 558 -11.29 12.49 -24.18
C HIS A 558 -12.41 13.43 -24.65
N TYR A 559 -13.40 13.62 -23.78
CA TYR A 559 -14.50 14.57 -23.93
C TYR A 559 -14.35 15.68 -22.91
N LEU A 560 -14.58 16.92 -23.35
CA LEU A 560 -14.63 18.08 -22.46
C LEU A 560 -15.89 18.02 -21.59
N ASN A 561 -15.71 17.93 -20.28
CA ASN A 561 -16.77 17.79 -19.30
C ASN A 561 -16.88 19.02 -18.37
N ASP A 562 -17.97 19.77 -18.54
CA ASP A 562 -18.32 20.92 -17.72
C ASP A 562 -18.93 20.46 -16.38
N ASN A 563 -18.18 20.65 -15.29
CA ASN A 563 -18.62 20.38 -13.91
C ASN A 563 -19.25 21.60 -13.21
N GLY A 564 -19.43 22.73 -13.91
CA GLY A 564 -19.96 23.99 -13.35
C GLY A 564 -18.96 24.84 -12.55
N THR A 565 -17.75 24.33 -12.29
CA THR A 565 -16.65 25.06 -11.64
C THR A 565 -15.35 24.99 -12.44
N VAL A 566 -14.97 23.78 -12.87
CA VAL A 566 -13.76 23.45 -13.64
C VAL A 566 -14.17 22.44 -14.71
N ASN A 567 -13.85 22.75 -15.96
CA ASN A 567 -13.99 21.84 -17.09
C ASN A 567 -12.85 20.83 -17.10
N THR A 568 -13.14 19.54 -17.16
CA THR A 568 -12.12 18.49 -17.17
C THR A 568 -12.21 17.62 -18.42
N CYS A 569 -11.09 17.09 -18.88
CA CYS A 569 -11.05 16.17 -20.02
C CYS A 569 -11.06 14.72 -19.53
N ILE A 570 -12.07 13.95 -19.94
CA ILE A 570 -12.34 12.61 -19.40
C ILE A 570 -12.68 11.60 -20.51
N LEU A 571 -12.27 10.34 -20.34
CA LEU A 571 -12.54 9.25 -21.29
C LEU A 571 -14.03 8.89 -21.39
N THR A 572 -14.78 9.04 -20.29
CA THR A 572 -16.19 8.66 -20.20
C THR A 572 -16.99 9.72 -19.47
N CYS A 573 -18.03 10.26 -20.11
CA CYS A 573 -18.90 11.26 -19.50
C CYS A 573 -19.58 10.75 -18.21
N PRO A 574 -19.72 11.60 -17.18
CA PRO A 574 -20.35 11.21 -15.91
C PRO A 574 -21.85 10.96 -16.09
N SER A 575 -22.45 10.24 -15.13
CA SER A 575 -23.90 10.08 -15.03
C SER A 575 -24.60 11.44 -15.10
N GLY A 576 -25.68 11.51 -15.89
CA GLY A 576 -26.38 12.76 -16.21
C GLY A 576 -25.88 13.47 -17.48
N LYS A 577 -24.80 12.99 -18.12
CA LYS A 577 -24.30 13.51 -19.41
C LYS A 577 -24.07 12.39 -20.44
N TYR A 578 -23.97 12.76 -21.72
CA TYR A 578 -23.66 11.87 -22.84
C TYR A 578 -22.55 12.44 -23.75
N PRO A 579 -21.78 11.59 -24.46
CA PRO A 579 -20.73 12.05 -25.39
C PRO A 579 -21.32 12.63 -26.68
N GLN A 580 -20.87 13.83 -27.06
CA GLN A 580 -21.10 14.44 -28.38
C GLN A 580 -19.78 14.43 -29.17
N GLU A 581 -19.81 13.94 -30.41
CA GLU A 581 -18.60 13.78 -31.25
C GLU A 581 -18.17 15.04 -32.01
N ALA A 582 -19.12 15.84 -32.52
CA ALA A 582 -18.84 16.98 -33.41
C ALA A 582 -19.84 18.13 -33.15
N PRO A 583 -19.43 19.41 -33.33
CA PRO A 583 -18.15 19.89 -33.87
C PRO A 583 -16.98 19.92 -32.87
N GLN A 584 -17.22 19.65 -31.58
CA GLN A 584 -16.19 19.48 -30.55
C GLN A 584 -16.57 18.30 -29.65
N LYS A 585 -15.59 17.50 -29.20
CA LYS A 585 -15.84 16.39 -28.27
C LYS A 585 -16.15 16.89 -26.87
N ARG A 586 -17.40 16.77 -26.45
CA ARG A 586 -17.85 17.22 -25.12
C ARG A 586 -18.92 16.35 -24.51
N CYS A 587 -19.01 16.39 -23.19
CA CYS A 587 -20.11 15.82 -22.43
C CYS A 587 -21.28 16.82 -22.40
N MET A 588 -22.39 16.42 -22.99
CA MET A 588 -23.63 17.19 -23.06
C MET A 588 -24.61 16.67 -22.01
N ASP A 589 -25.36 17.56 -21.35
CA ASP A 589 -26.34 17.14 -20.35
C ASP A 589 -27.46 16.30 -20.97
N CYS A 590 -27.86 15.25 -20.25
CA CYS A 590 -29.06 14.49 -20.57
C CYS A 590 -30.31 15.37 -20.38
N PRO A 591 -31.45 15.01 -21.01
CA PRO A 591 -32.75 15.60 -20.67
C PRO A 591 -33.01 15.54 -19.16
N SER A 592 -33.74 16.51 -18.62
CA SER A 592 -34.00 16.63 -17.18
C SER A 592 -34.68 15.40 -16.54
N GLU A 593 -35.36 14.62 -17.37
CA GLU A 593 -36.07 13.38 -17.07
C GLU A 593 -35.12 12.16 -16.98
N CYS A 594 -33.89 12.29 -17.49
CA CYS A 594 -32.89 11.23 -17.66
C CYS A 594 -31.78 11.28 -16.60
N ALA A 595 -31.55 10.15 -15.92
CA ALA A 595 -30.40 9.95 -15.05
C ALA A 595 -29.15 9.51 -15.83
N THR A 596 -29.32 8.74 -16.91
CA THR A 596 -28.26 8.44 -17.88
C THR A 596 -28.84 8.34 -19.28
N CYS A 597 -28.07 8.73 -20.29
CA CYS A 597 -28.48 8.72 -21.69
C CYS A 597 -27.26 8.50 -22.61
N THR A 598 -27.49 8.06 -23.84
CA THR A 598 -26.45 7.90 -24.87
C THR A 598 -26.47 9.00 -25.94
N GLN A 599 -27.60 9.70 -26.07
CA GLN A 599 -27.76 10.96 -26.79
C GLN A 599 -28.98 11.70 -26.23
N PHE A 600 -29.18 12.96 -26.59
CA PHE A 600 -30.30 13.79 -26.11
C PHE A 600 -31.69 13.14 -26.29
N THR A 601 -31.85 12.25 -27.26
CA THR A 601 -33.10 11.52 -27.58
C THR A 601 -33.10 10.04 -27.20
N VAL A 602 -32.07 9.55 -26.50
CA VAL A 602 -31.98 8.13 -26.10
C VAL A 602 -31.49 8.03 -24.66
N CYS A 603 -32.47 7.90 -23.78
CA CYS A 603 -32.28 7.64 -22.37
C CYS A 603 -31.97 6.16 -22.09
N GLN A 604 -31.19 5.92 -21.04
CA GLN A 604 -30.83 4.59 -20.56
C GLN A 604 -31.38 4.32 -19.15
N THR A 605 -31.43 5.35 -18.29
CA THR A 605 -32.08 5.29 -16.97
C THR A 605 -32.72 6.62 -16.61
N CYS A 606 -33.78 6.61 -15.81
CA CYS A 606 -34.56 7.81 -15.49
C CYS A 606 -34.23 8.46 -14.15
N ASN A 607 -34.38 9.78 -14.10
CA ASN A 607 -34.38 10.55 -12.86
C ASN A 607 -35.60 10.17 -12.00
N THR A 608 -35.49 10.43 -10.70
CA THR A 608 -36.53 10.06 -9.73
C THR A 608 -37.86 10.72 -10.07
N GLY A 609 -38.90 9.90 -10.25
CA GLY A 609 -40.23 10.33 -10.71
C GLY A 609 -40.56 9.96 -12.16
N TYR A 610 -39.57 9.55 -12.96
CA TYR A 610 -39.72 9.17 -14.37
C TYR A 610 -39.38 7.69 -14.60
N TYR A 611 -39.92 7.14 -15.69
CA TYR A 611 -39.89 5.71 -16.04
C TYR A 611 -39.55 5.52 -17.51
N LEU A 612 -38.64 4.59 -17.80
CA LEU A 612 -38.08 4.41 -19.14
C LEU A 612 -39.05 3.65 -20.06
N TYR A 613 -39.39 4.24 -21.20
CA TYR A 613 -40.22 3.65 -22.25
C TYR A 613 -39.67 4.01 -23.63
N ASN A 614 -39.30 3.02 -24.45
CA ASN A 614 -38.79 3.22 -25.82
C ASN A 614 -37.67 4.29 -25.94
N ASN A 615 -36.76 4.33 -24.96
CA ASN A 615 -35.67 5.29 -24.79
C ASN A 615 -36.08 6.71 -24.31
N ASP A 616 -37.34 6.97 -23.99
CA ASP A 616 -37.80 8.21 -23.34
C ASP A 616 -38.06 7.97 -21.85
N CYS A 617 -37.89 9.00 -21.02
CA CYS A 617 -38.24 8.96 -19.59
C CYS A 617 -39.56 9.70 -19.34
N LEU A 618 -40.61 8.94 -19.06
CA LEU A 618 -41.97 9.46 -18.92
C LEU A 618 -42.38 9.51 -17.46
N ALA A 619 -43.03 10.61 -17.02
CA ALA A 619 -43.58 10.71 -15.67
C ALA A 619 -44.73 9.71 -15.43
N ASN A 620 -45.43 9.31 -16.50
CA ASN A 620 -46.45 8.27 -16.53
C ASN A 620 -46.20 7.33 -17.70
N CYS A 621 -46.29 6.02 -17.47
CA CYS A 621 -46.25 5.04 -18.53
C CYS A 621 -47.52 5.11 -19.41
N PRO A 622 -47.43 4.81 -20.71
CA PRO A 622 -48.60 4.76 -21.58
C PRO A 622 -49.50 3.57 -21.22
N ASP A 623 -50.75 3.62 -21.70
CA ASP A 623 -51.68 2.48 -21.60
C ASP A 623 -51.03 1.19 -22.11
N GLY A 624 -51.29 0.07 -21.43
CA GLY A 624 -50.62 -1.21 -21.64
C GLY A 624 -49.29 -1.40 -20.90
N TYR A 625 -48.81 -0.40 -20.13
CA TYR A 625 -47.57 -0.49 -19.34
C TYR A 625 -47.75 0.06 -17.92
N TYR A 626 -47.06 -0.52 -16.93
CA TYR A 626 -47.02 -0.03 -15.55
C TYR A 626 -45.66 0.57 -15.18
N LYS A 627 -45.67 1.32 -14.07
CA LYS A 627 -44.49 1.89 -13.43
C LYS A 627 -43.75 0.82 -12.61
N ASP A 628 -42.71 0.21 -13.17
CA ASP A 628 -41.76 -0.56 -12.39
C ASP A 628 -40.91 0.40 -11.55
N VAL A 629 -41.34 0.64 -10.30
CA VAL A 629 -40.66 1.54 -9.36
C VAL A 629 -39.26 1.04 -8.98
N PRO A 630 -39.04 -0.26 -8.67
CA PRO A 630 -37.70 -0.81 -8.46
C PRO A 630 -36.72 -0.55 -9.63
N ASN A 631 -37.13 -0.81 -10.87
CA ASN A 631 -36.23 -0.74 -12.04
C ASN A 631 -36.29 0.60 -12.80
N LYS A 632 -37.20 1.51 -12.41
CA LYS A 632 -37.51 2.78 -13.09
C LYS A 632 -37.86 2.62 -14.58
N LYS A 633 -38.66 1.60 -14.91
CA LYS A 633 -39.07 1.29 -16.29
C LYS A 633 -40.58 1.30 -16.45
N CYS A 634 -41.02 1.49 -17.68
CA CYS A 634 -42.37 1.15 -18.10
C CYS A 634 -42.35 -0.28 -18.64
N GLU A 635 -42.73 -1.22 -17.79
CA GLU A 635 -42.81 -2.64 -18.14
C GLU A 635 -44.25 -2.99 -18.58
N PRO A 636 -44.44 -3.95 -19.50
CA PRO A 636 -45.76 -4.25 -20.04
C PRO A 636 -46.69 -4.79 -18.96
N CYS A 637 -47.97 -4.41 -19.04
CA CYS A 637 -49.02 -5.07 -18.28
C CYS A 637 -49.11 -6.56 -18.62
N ASP A 638 -49.72 -7.33 -17.72
CA ASP A 638 -50.30 -8.61 -18.10
C ASP A 638 -51.21 -8.44 -19.33
N SER A 639 -51.18 -9.40 -20.25
CA SER A 639 -51.87 -9.33 -21.55
C SER A 639 -53.40 -9.20 -21.47
N THR A 640 -53.97 -9.36 -20.28
CA THR A 640 -55.39 -9.16 -19.98
C THR A 640 -55.75 -7.75 -19.51
N CYS A 641 -54.77 -6.92 -19.09
CA CYS A 641 -55.01 -5.53 -18.67
C CYS A 641 -54.88 -4.55 -19.86
N TYR A 642 -55.73 -3.52 -19.88
CA TYR A 642 -55.57 -2.34 -20.74
C TYR A 642 -54.77 -1.23 -20.02
N THR A 643 -54.98 -1.06 -18.72
CA THR A 643 -54.08 -0.29 -17.83
C THR A 643 -53.83 -1.08 -16.55
N CYS A 644 -52.66 -0.91 -15.94
CA CYS A 644 -52.26 -1.67 -14.75
C CYS A 644 -51.28 -0.89 -13.85
N SER A 645 -51.13 -1.32 -12.60
CA SER A 645 -50.15 -0.84 -11.62
C SER A 645 -48.92 -1.75 -11.45
N GLY A 646 -48.88 -2.89 -12.15
CA GLY A 646 -47.91 -3.95 -11.97
C GLY A 646 -47.97 -5.00 -13.10
N PRO A 647 -47.05 -5.99 -13.10
CA PRO A 647 -46.93 -6.97 -14.18
C PRO A 647 -47.97 -8.10 -14.09
N SER A 648 -48.68 -8.22 -12.97
CA SER A 648 -49.64 -9.30 -12.77
C SER A 648 -51.01 -8.92 -13.30
N ASN A 649 -51.76 -9.95 -13.70
CA ASN A 649 -53.21 -9.91 -13.82
C ASN A 649 -53.90 -9.31 -12.56
N LEU A 650 -53.30 -9.46 -11.36
CA LEU A 650 -53.75 -8.88 -10.09
C LEU A 650 -53.53 -7.36 -9.95
N ASP A 651 -52.75 -6.77 -10.85
CA ASP A 651 -52.43 -5.35 -10.86
C ASP A 651 -53.21 -4.60 -11.96
N CYS A 652 -54.17 -5.23 -12.63
CA CYS A 652 -54.98 -4.55 -13.64
C CYS A 652 -55.81 -3.42 -13.00
N ILE A 653 -55.82 -2.26 -13.64
CA ILE A 653 -56.70 -1.11 -13.30
C ILE A 653 -57.91 -1.11 -14.25
N THR A 654 -57.69 -1.45 -15.52
CA THR A 654 -58.76 -1.70 -16.51
C THR A 654 -58.40 -2.91 -17.36
N CYS A 655 -59.41 -3.58 -17.94
CA CYS A 655 -59.22 -4.81 -18.70
C CYS A 655 -59.19 -4.57 -20.22
N GLN A 656 -58.48 -5.44 -20.94
CA GLN A 656 -58.53 -5.51 -22.40
C GLN A 656 -59.97 -5.77 -22.88
N THR A 657 -60.38 -5.01 -23.89
CA THR A 657 -61.70 -5.14 -24.53
C THR A 657 -61.66 -6.11 -25.73
N THR A 658 -60.47 -6.44 -26.24
CA THR A 658 -60.29 -7.33 -27.40
C THR A 658 -59.14 -8.34 -27.13
N PRO A 659 -59.43 -9.62 -26.81
CA PRO A 659 -60.75 -10.17 -26.51
C PRO A 659 -61.34 -9.58 -25.21
N GLN A 660 -62.66 -9.67 -25.05
CA GLN A 660 -63.35 -9.12 -23.88
C GLN A 660 -62.89 -9.81 -22.59
N HIS A 661 -62.51 -9.00 -21.61
CA HIS A 661 -62.29 -9.41 -20.23
C HIS A 661 -63.20 -8.61 -19.28
N TYR A 662 -63.46 -9.17 -18.09
CA TYR A 662 -64.30 -8.62 -17.04
C TYR A 662 -63.46 -8.35 -15.78
N TYR A 663 -63.66 -7.20 -15.16
CA TYR A 663 -62.90 -6.78 -13.98
C TYR A 663 -63.54 -7.28 -12.68
N LEU A 664 -62.80 -8.04 -11.88
CA LEU A 664 -63.23 -8.45 -10.56
C LEU A 664 -62.65 -7.52 -9.49
N THR A 665 -63.43 -6.52 -9.08
CA THR A 665 -63.01 -5.47 -8.13
C THR A 665 -62.50 -6.03 -6.79
N SER A 666 -63.06 -7.14 -6.30
CA SER A 666 -62.64 -7.76 -5.02
C SER A 666 -61.26 -8.44 -5.08
N GLN A 667 -60.72 -8.66 -6.28
CA GLN A 667 -59.43 -9.31 -6.52
C GLN A 667 -58.52 -8.49 -7.45
N THR A 668 -58.91 -7.24 -7.74
CA THR A 668 -58.22 -6.26 -8.62
C THR A 668 -57.72 -6.82 -9.95
N ARG A 669 -58.48 -7.75 -10.56
CA ARG A 669 -57.99 -8.51 -11.72
C ARG A 669 -58.96 -8.75 -12.85
N CYS A 670 -58.40 -8.99 -14.04
CA CYS A 670 -59.14 -9.18 -15.28
C CYS A 670 -59.31 -10.66 -15.63
N TYR A 671 -60.54 -11.05 -15.91
CA TYR A 671 -60.90 -12.42 -16.25
C TYR A 671 -61.52 -12.51 -17.65
N GLN A 672 -61.10 -13.48 -18.46
CA GLN A 672 -61.79 -13.76 -19.72
C GLN A 672 -63.19 -14.35 -19.47
N ASN A 673 -63.34 -15.16 -18.42
CA ASN A 673 -64.61 -15.66 -17.88
C ASN A 673 -64.57 -15.53 -16.36
N CYS A 674 -65.64 -15.02 -15.74
CA CYS A 674 -65.66 -14.78 -14.29
C CYS A 674 -65.46 -16.08 -13.47
N PRO A 675 -64.73 -16.00 -12.35
CA PRO A 675 -64.44 -17.17 -11.51
C PRO A 675 -65.68 -17.61 -10.72
N ALA A 676 -65.63 -18.82 -10.16
CA ALA A 676 -66.62 -19.29 -9.20
C ALA A 676 -66.87 -18.26 -8.08
N LYS A 677 -68.12 -18.20 -7.61
CA LYS A 677 -68.76 -17.15 -6.80
C LYS A 677 -69.03 -15.82 -7.51
N TYR A 678 -68.76 -15.69 -8.81
CA TYR A 678 -69.05 -14.47 -9.57
C TYR A 678 -69.67 -14.77 -10.95
N TYR A 679 -70.50 -13.84 -11.45
CA TYR A 679 -71.09 -13.87 -12.78
C TYR A 679 -70.66 -12.65 -13.60
N ALA A 680 -70.72 -12.73 -14.93
CA ALA A 680 -70.33 -11.63 -15.81
C ALA A 680 -71.47 -10.59 -15.90
N GLU A 681 -71.16 -9.34 -15.53
CA GLU A 681 -72.06 -8.21 -15.68
C GLU A 681 -71.63 -7.37 -16.90
N ASP A 682 -72.41 -7.46 -17.97
CA ASP A 682 -72.15 -6.79 -19.25
C ASP A 682 -72.54 -5.31 -19.24
N SER A 683 -73.35 -4.86 -18.28
CA SER A 683 -73.89 -3.49 -18.22
C SER A 683 -73.02 -2.50 -17.44
N SER A 684 -72.02 -2.98 -16.69
CA SER A 684 -71.04 -2.14 -15.98
C SER A 684 -69.95 -1.61 -16.92
N ASN A 685 -69.30 -0.51 -16.52
CA ASN A 685 -68.18 0.09 -17.26
C ASN A 685 -67.03 0.49 -16.30
N PRO A 686 -65.87 -0.19 -16.34
CA PRO A 686 -65.59 -1.39 -17.15
C PRO A 686 -66.50 -2.56 -16.76
N LYS A 687 -66.75 -3.47 -17.71
CA LYS A 687 -67.55 -4.68 -17.44
C LYS A 687 -66.94 -5.50 -16.31
N SER A 688 -67.78 -6.03 -15.44
CA SER A 688 -67.34 -6.57 -14.14
C SER A 688 -67.72 -8.02 -13.90
N CYS A 689 -67.08 -8.63 -12.91
CA CYS A 689 -67.50 -9.88 -12.32
C CYS A 689 -68.19 -9.59 -10.98
N ASP A 690 -69.51 -9.79 -10.93
CA ASP A 690 -70.36 -9.45 -9.79
C ASP A 690 -70.71 -10.70 -8.97
N GLN A 691 -70.82 -10.56 -7.65
CA GLN A 691 -70.84 -11.72 -6.74
C GLN A 691 -72.19 -12.46 -6.76
N CYS A 692 -72.13 -13.79 -6.70
CA CYS A 692 -73.28 -14.65 -6.44
C CYS A 692 -73.91 -14.39 -5.06
N HIS A 693 -75.17 -14.78 -4.90
CA HIS A 693 -75.85 -14.78 -3.60
C HIS A 693 -75.11 -15.64 -2.55
N SER A 694 -75.33 -15.36 -1.26
CA SER A 694 -74.73 -16.08 -0.14
C SER A 694 -74.83 -17.60 -0.27
N ASN A 695 -73.75 -18.30 0.09
CA ASN A 695 -73.58 -19.75 0.05
C ASN A 695 -73.60 -20.39 -1.36
N CYS A 696 -73.55 -19.58 -2.43
CA CYS A 696 -73.53 -20.05 -3.82
C CYS A 696 -72.12 -20.04 -4.44
N VAL A 697 -71.73 -21.15 -5.07
CA VAL A 697 -70.43 -21.37 -5.73
C VAL A 697 -70.48 -21.08 -7.23
N THR A 698 -71.58 -21.33 -7.93
CA THR A 698 -71.76 -20.91 -9.33
C THR A 698 -73.16 -20.36 -9.55
N CYS A 699 -73.27 -19.22 -10.23
CA CYS A 699 -74.53 -18.56 -10.51
C CYS A 699 -74.52 -17.93 -11.92
N THR A 700 -75.71 -17.70 -12.48
CA THR A 700 -75.88 -16.94 -13.73
C THR A 700 -76.39 -15.52 -13.49
N SER A 701 -76.81 -15.21 -12.27
CA SER A 701 -77.20 -13.88 -11.79
C SER A 701 -77.29 -13.91 -10.26
N LEU A 702 -77.52 -12.75 -9.63
CA LEU A 702 -77.71 -12.61 -8.19
C LEU A 702 -78.87 -13.45 -7.59
N SER A 703 -79.77 -14.02 -8.40
CA SER A 703 -80.96 -14.77 -7.92
C SER A 703 -81.04 -16.22 -8.37
N VAL A 704 -80.01 -16.77 -9.04
CA VAL A 704 -80.05 -18.13 -9.59
C VAL A 704 -78.76 -18.87 -9.25
N CYS A 705 -78.80 -19.74 -8.23
CA CYS A 705 -77.67 -20.58 -7.87
C CYS A 705 -77.70 -21.94 -8.57
N GLN A 706 -76.55 -22.36 -9.11
CA GLN A 706 -76.37 -23.67 -9.75
C GLN A 706 -75.64 -24.68 -8.87
N THR A 707 -74.74 -24.25 -7.99
CA THR A 707 -74.01 -25.13 -7.05
C THR A 707 -73.76 -24.43 -5.71
N CYS A 708 -73.87 -25.15 -4.59
CA CYS A 708 -73.73 -24.62 -3.24
C CYS A 708 -72.33 -24.82 -2.64
N GLU A 709 -72.02 -24.03 -1.61
CA GLU A 709 -70.81 -24.19 -0.79
C GLU A 709 -70.85 -25.48 0.05
N ILE A 710 -69.66 -26.03 0.35
CA ILE A 710 -69.54 -27.24 1.18
C ILE A 710 -70.12 -26.96 2.57
N GLY A 711 -71.06 -27.82 3.01
CA GLY A 711 -71.86 -27.60 4.22
C GLY A 711 -73.27 -27.06 3.95
N TYR A 712 -73.59 -26.74 2.69
CA TYR A 712 -74.92 -26.32 2.25
C TYR A 712 -75.45 -27.26 1.14
N GLN A 713 -76.78 -27.43 1.09
CA GLN A 713 -77.49 -28.23 0.09
C GLN A 713 -78.39 -27.34 -0.79
N LEU A 714 -78.43 -27.65 -2.09
CA LEU A 714 -79.24 -26.91 -3.07
C LEU A 714 -80.71 -27.34 -2.96
N ILE A 715 -81.58 -26.40 -2.59
CA ILE A 715 -83.03 -26.57 -2.55
C ILE A 715 -83.65 -25.37 -3.27
N SER A 716 -84.33 -25.62 -4.39
CA SER A 716 -85.08 -24.60 -5.16
C SER A 716 -84.27 -23.33 -5.47
N ASP A 717 -83.12 -23.50 -6.12
CA ASP A 717 -82.18 -22.43 -6.55
C ASP A 717 -81.48 -21.65 -5.41
N PHE A 718 -81.65 -22.07 -4.14
CA PHE A 718 -80.97 -21.53 -2.95
C PHE A 718 -80.22 -22.60 -2.15
N CYS A 719 -79.31 -22.17 -1.27
CA CYS A 719 -78.37 -23.03 -0.55
C CYS A 719 -78.60 -22.98 0.97
N TYR A 720 -79.15 -24.05 1.53
CA TYR A 720 -79.58 -24.19 2.94
C TYR A 720 -78.59 -25.04 3.76
N GLN A 721 -78.50 -24.81 5.07
CA GLN A 721 -77.46 -25.44 5.89
C GLN A 721 -77.67 -26.96 6.10
N ILE A 722 -76.57 -27.73 6.11
CA ILE A 722 -76.55 -29.15 6.50
C ILE A 722 -76.26 -29.25 8.00
N CYS A 723 -77.15 -29.90 8.76
CA CYS A 723 -77.03 -30.03 10.21
C CYS A 723 -76.14 -31.20 10.67
N ALA A 724 -75.57 -31.07 11.87
CA ALA A 724 -74.79 -32.11 12.51
C ALA A 724 -75.68 -33.30 12.97
N THR A 725 -75.08 -34.46 13.23
CA THR A 725 -75.82 -35.69 13.59
C THR A 725 -76.66 -35.58 14.87
N ASN A 726 -76.25 -34.73 15.81
CA ASN A 726 -76.99 -34.43 17.04
C ASN A 726 -77.95 -33.23 16.89
N GLN A 727 -78.31 -32.87 15.66
CA GLN A 727 -79.16 -31.73 15.33
C GLN A 727 -80.19 -32.05 14.23
N TYR A 728 -81.28 -31.30 14.20
CA TYR A 728 -82.29 -31.31 13.14
C TYR A 728 -82.46 -29.91 12.53
N LEU A 729 -82.84 -29.84 11.25
CA LEU A 729 -83.01 -28.59 10.50
C LEU A 729 -84.44 -28.03 10.68
N ASP A 730 -84.55 -26.77 11.12
CA ASP A 730 -85.79 -26.01 10.98
C ASP A 730 -85.80 -25.23 9.65
N MET A 731 -86.63 -25.70 8.72
CA MET A 731 -86.79 -25.08 7.39
C MET A 731 -87.43 -23.68 7.42
N SER A 732 -88.01 -23.25 8.54
CA SER A 732 -88.58 -21.90 8.67
C SER A 732 -87.57 -20.83 9.07
N THR A 733 -86.44 -21.24 9.65
CA THR A 733 -85.37 -20.37 10.15
C THR A 733 -84.00 -20.64 9.52
N ASP A 734 -83.87 -21.65 8.66
CA ASP A 734 -82.60 -22.17 8.08
C ASP A 734 -81.54 -22.39 9.17
N THR A 735 -81.97 -22.94 10.31
CA THR A 735 -81.15 -23.10 11.52
C THR A 735 -81.24 -24.52 12.06
N CYS A 736 -80.11 -25.04 12.53
CA CYS A 736 -80.00 -26.36 13.13
C CYS A 736 -80.22 -26.31 14.66
N TYR A 737 -81.14 -27.11 15.18
CA TYR A 737 -81.45 -27.24 16.61
C TYR A 737 -81.01 -28.59 17.17
N ASN A 738 -80.58 -28.63 18.43
CA ASN A 738 -80.06 -29.85 19.06
C ASN A 738 -81.16 -30.87 19.41
N CYS A 739 -80.79 -32.15 19.33
CA CYS A 739 -81.53 -33.27 19.92
C CYS A 739 -81.61 -33.19 21.45
N ASP A 740 -82.50 -33.99 22.04
CA ASP A 740 -82.44 -34.30 23.48
C ASP A 740 -81.07 -34.90 23.85
N THR A 741 -80.57 -34.58 25.05
CA THR A 741 -79.25 -35.01 25.54
C THR A 741 -79.10 -36.52 25.72
N ALA A 742 -80.18 -37.31 25.73
CA ALA A 742 -80.11 -38.77 25.71
C ALA A 742 -80.05 -39.36 24.29
N CYS A 743 -80.46 -38.59 23.26
CA CYS A 743 -80.39 -39.00 21.86
C CYS A 743 -79.04 -38.58 21.22
N LYS A 744 -78.44 -39.49 20.44
CA LYS A 744 -77.29 -39.22 19.58
C LYS A 744 -77.71 -38.76 18.18
N THR A 745 -78.84 -39.28 17.70
CA THR A 745 -79.56 -38.81 16.53
C THR A 745 -81.07 -38.80 16.83
N CYS A 746 -81.80 -37.83 16.28
CA CYS A 746 -83.20 -37.58 16.57
C CYS A 746 -83.95 -37.03 15.34
N THR A 747 -85.27 -37.04 15.39
CA THR A 747 -86.11 -36.22 14.48
C THR A 747 -86.62 -34.94 15.11
N ASP A 748 -86.62 -34.83 16.44
CA ASP A 748 -86.94 -33.62 17.19
C ASP A 748 -86.15 -33.50 18.51
N SER A 749 -86.52 -32.54 19.36
CA SER A 749 -85.81 -32.26 20.62
C SER A 749 -86.22 -33.14 21.82
N THR A 750 -86.86 -34.31 21.63
CA THR A 750 -87.39 -35.15 22.73
C THR A 750 -86.79 -36.56 22.84
N ASN A 751 -86.60 -37.05 24.08
CA ASN A 751 -86.09 -38.41 24.38
C ASN A 751 -87.09 -39.57 24.08
N LYS A 752 -88.05 -39.38 23.16
CA LYS A 752 -88.97 -40.46 22.71
C LYS A 752 -88.87 -40.74 21.22
N ASP A 753 -88.28 -39.81 20.48
CA ASP A 753 -88.01 -39.89 19.05
C ASP A 753 -86.48 -39.91 18.81
N CYS A 754 -85.75 -40.51 19.75
CA CYS A 754 -84.36 -40.92 19.56
C CYS A 754 -84.28 -42.05 18.53
N ILE A 755 -83.47 -41.88 17.49
CA ILE A 755 -83.15 -42.96 16.54
C ILE A 755 -81.97 -43.79 17.06
N THR A 756 -81.03 -43.15 17.76
CA THR A 756 -79.91 -43.80 18.45
C THR A 756 -79.62 -43.11 19.77
N CYS A 757 -79.22 -43.87 20.80
CA CYS A 757 -78.90 -43.34 22.12
C CYS A 757 -77.48 -42.76 22.20
N GLN A 758 -77.24 -41.86 23.15
CA GLN A 758 -75.89 -41.38 23.48
C GLN A 758 -75.07 -42.46 24.16
N ASP A 759 -73.82 -42.60 23.71
CA ASP A 759 -72.84 -43.52 24.30
C ASP A 759 -72.19 -42.94 25.57
N THR A 760 -72.34 -41.63 25.84
CA THR A 760 -71.70 -40.97 26.99
C THR A 760 -72.60 -39.89 27.63
N PRO A 761 -73.06 -40.06 28.88
CA PRO A 761 -72.99 -41.32 29.65
C PRO A 761 -73.76 -42.42 28.90
N GLN A 762 -73.35 -43.69 29.01
CA GLN A 762 -73.94 -44.77 28.21
C GLN A 762 -75.42 -44.97 28.57
N TYR A 763 -76.29 -44.58 27.65
CA TYR A 763 -77.71 -44.94 27.65
C TYR A 763 -77.88 -46.29 26.94
N TYR A 764 -78.90 -47.04 27.35
CA TYR A 764 -79.30 -48.32 26.82
C TYR A 764 -80.65 -48.16 26.15
N TYR A 765 -80.77 -48.65 24.94
CA TYR A 765 -82.03 -48.57 24.21
C TYR A 765 -83.01 -49.61 24.77
N LEU A 766 -84.27 -49.20 24.97
CA LEU A 766 -85.37 -50.12 25.24
C LEU A 766 -86.27 -50.16 23.99
N PRO A 767 -86.19 -51.21 23.15
CA PRO A 767 -86.97 -51.30 21.92
C PRO A 767 -88.49 -51.27 22.13
N ASP A 768 -88.99 -51.64 23.31
CA ASP A 768 -90.41 -51.70 23.64
C ASP A 768 -91.09 -50.31 23.72
N ASP A 769 -90.33 -49.22 23.92
CA ASP A 769 -90.88 -47.86 24.03
C ASP A 769 -90.04 -46.74 23.38
N ASN A 770 -89.07 -47.11 22.53
CA ASN A 770 -88.14 -46.23 21.81
C ASN A 770 -87.31 -45.27 22.71
N THR A 771 -87.24 -45.50 24.02
CA THR A 771 -86.62 -44.56 24.97
C THR A 771 -85.19 -44.98 25.32
N CYS A 772 -84.30 -43.98 25.43
CA CYS A 772 -82.92 -44.18 25.87
C CYS A 772 -82.81 -44.07 27.41
N TYR A 773 -82.52 -45.20 28.07
CA TYR A 773 -82.47 -45.31 29.53
C TYR A 773 -81.05 -45.40 30.07
N LEU A 774 -80.70 -44.55 31.04
CA LEU A 774 -79.38 -44.59 31.69
C LEU A 774 -79.19 -45.88 32.53
N ASN A 775 -80.28 -46.40 33.10
CA ASN A 775 -80.36 -47.67 33.82
C ASN A 775 -81.62 -48.42 33.41
N CYS A 776 -81.49 -49.72 33.13
CA CYS A 776 -82.62 -50.57 32.77
C CYS A 776 -83.62 -50.72 33.94
N PRO A 777 -84.93 -50.83 33.65
CA PRO A 777 -85.96 -51.02 34.68
C PRO A 777 -85.90 -52.43 35.31
N SER A 778 -86.41 -52.55 36.54
CA SER A 778 -86.41 -53.82 37.30
C SER A 778 -87.05 -54.98 36.53
N GLY A 779 -86.43 -56.17 36.64
CA GLY A 779 -86.76 -57.33 35.81
C GLY A 779 -85.95 -57.43 34.52
N TYR A 780 -85.14 -56.41 34.21
CA TYR A 780 -84.20 -56.38 33.09
C TYR A 780 -82.79 -56.00 33.58
N TYR A 781 -81.77 -56.58 32.96
CA TYR A 781 -80.36 -56.23 33.11
C TYR A 781 -79.84 -55.51 31.86
N LYS A 782 -78.65 -54.92 31.95
CA LYS A 782 -77.98 -54.24 30.84
C LYS A 782 -77.15 -55.24 30.04
N ASP A 783 -77.46 -55.41 28.76
CA ASP A 783 -76.56 -56.13 27.86
C ASP A 783 -75.60 -55.14 27.17
N LEU A 784 -74.37 -55.08 27.69
CA LEU A 784 -73.30 -54.21 27.18
C LEU A 784 -72.79 -54.61 25.80
N SER A 785 -73.13 -55.81 25.29
CA SER A 785 -72.66 -56.28 23.98
C SER A 785 -73.47 -55.70 22.82
N ILE A 786 -74.72 -55.35 23.08
CA ILE A 786 -75.66 -54.73 22.12
C ILE A 786 -76.16 -53.34 22.58
N ASN A 787 -75.83 -52.91 23.81
CA ASN A 787 -76.29 -51.68 24.45
C ASN A 787 -77.82 -51.56 24.60
N GLU A 788 -78.48 -52.68 24.95
CA GLU A 788 -79.92 -52.77 25.19
C GLU A 788 -80.26 -53.32 26.59
N CYS A 789 -81.53 -53.21 26.98
CA CYS A 789 -82.06 -53.79 28.21
C CYS A 789 -82.71 -55.17 27.95
N VAL A 790 -82.26 -56.22 28.65
CA VAL A 790 -82.62 -57.63 28.42
C VAL A 790 -83.19 -58.28 29.69
N SER A 791 -84.17 -59.18 29.59
CA SER A 791 -84.96 -59.68 30.74
C SER A 791 -84.25 -60.75 31.62
N CYS A 792 -84.60 -60.76 32.92
CA CYS A 792 -84.02 -61.63 33.94
C CYS A 792 -84.64 -63.05 34.04
N PRO A 793 -83.92 -64.04 34.63
CA PRO A 793 -84.44 -65.39 34.92
C PRO A 793 -85.56 -65.42 35.97
N ILE A 794 -86.50 -66.37 35.85
CA ILE A 794 -87.78 -66.33 36.58
C ILE A 794 -87.72 -66.58 38.10
N GLN A 795 -86.71 -67.30 38.61
CA GLN A 795 -86.50 -67.45 40.06
C GLN A 795 -85.93 -66.17 40.70
N CYS A 796 -85.44 -65.24 39.89
CA CYS A 796 -84.70 -64.07 40.32
C CYS A 796 -85.55 -62.81 40.24
N GLN A 797 -85.50 -61.95 41.27
CA GLN A 797 -86.24 -60.69 41.29
C GLN A 797 -85.47 -59.55 40.61
N ALA A 798 -84.14 -59.57 40.72
CA ALA A 798 -83.22 -58.68 40.00
C ALA A 798 -81.91 -59.44 39.71
N CYS A 799 -81.42 -59.37 38.47
CA CYS A 799 -80.24 -60.10 38.00
C CYS A 799 -79.22 -59.14 37.38
N THR A 800 -77.95 -59.55 37.27
CA THR A 800 -76.95 -58.85 36.45
C THR A 800 -76.86 -59.39 35.03
N ASP A 801 -77.28 -60.64 34.83
CA ASP A 801 -77.24 -61.38 33.57
C ASP A 801 -78.18 -62.60 33.64
N SER A 802 -78.22 -63.39 32.57
CA SER A 802 -79.07 -64.58 32.44
C SER A 802 -78.81 -65.73 33.43
N SER A 803 -77.79 -65.63 34.30
CA SER A 803 -77.37 -66.66 35.25
C SER A 803 -77.18 -66.15 36.69
N THR A 804 -76.71 -64.92 36.87
CA THR A 804 -76.33 -64.37 38.17
C THR A 804 -77.50 -63.61 38.81
N CYS A 805 -77.96 -64.06 39.98
CA CYS A 805 -79.05 -63.41 40.69
C CYS A 805 -78.56 -62.44 41.78
N GLN A 806 -79.14 -61.24 41.85
CA GLN A 806 -78.85 -60.25 42.90
C GLN A 806 -79.81 -60.35 44.09
N SER A 807 -81.06 -60.75 43.84
CA SER A 807 -82.06 -60.93 44.89
C SER A 807 -83.07 -62.03 44.54
N CYS A 808 -83.25 -62.94 45.49
CA CYS A 808 -84.10 -64.10 45.33
C CYS A 808 -85.57 -63.76 45.54
N ASN A 809 -86.44 -64.35 44.72
CA ASN A 809 -87.86 -64.41 45.05
C ASN A 809 -88.06 -65.17 46.38
N THR A 810 -89.11 -64.81 47.13
CA THR A 810 -89.35 -65.27 48.50
C THR A 810 -89.30 -66.80 48.65
N GLY A 811 -88.50 -67.29 49.61
CA GLY A 811 -88.38 -68.71 49.95
C GLY A 811 -87.00 -69.33 49.67
N PHE A 812 -86.07 -68.55 49.13
CA PHE A 812 -84.70 -68.97 48.82
C PHE A 812 -83.68 -68.03 49.48
N PHE A 813 -82.54 -68.58 49.89
CA PHE A 813 -81.39 -67.85 50.39
C PHE A 813 -80.40 -67.65 49.24
N LEU A 814 -79.89 -66.42 49.09
CA LEU A 814 -78.84 -66.16 48.12
C LEU A 814 -77.53 -66.78 48.63
N ASP A 815 -77.03 -67.80 47.95
CA ASP A 815 -75.69 -68.29 48.19
C ASP A 815 -74.71 -67.38 47.44
N SER A 816 -73.96 -66.59 48.20
CA SER A 816 -73.00 -65.62 47.65
C SER A 816 -71.83 -66.28 46.91
N SER A 817 -71.68 -67.61 46.96
CA SER A 817 -70.59 -68.32 46.29
C SER A 817 -70.84 -68.57 44.80
N ASP A 818 -72.09 -68.76 44.39
CA ASP A 818 -72.50 -68.93 42.99
C ASP A 818 -73.58 -67.94 42.53
N ASN A 819 -74.01 -67.02 43.43
CA ASN A 819 -75.09 -66.06 43.23
C ASN A 819 -76.40 -66.70 42.76
N SER A 820 -76.62 -67.95 43.15
CA SER A 820 -77.86 -68.67 42.91
C SER A 820 -78.74 -68.70 44.17
N CYS A 821 -80.04 -68.85 43.92
CA CYS A 821 -81.05 -68.83 44.96
C CYS A 821 -81.34 -70.26 45.43
N ASN A 822 -80.68 -70.65 46.53
CA ASN A 822 -80.67 -71.99 47.09
C ASN A 822 -81.45 -72.06 48.42
N THR A 823 -81.38 -73.17 49.14
CA THR A 823 -82.11 -73.36 50.42
C THR A 823 -81.22 -73.65 51.64
N THR A 824 -79.88 -73.75 51.50
CA THR A 824 -78.88 -74.04 52.56
C THR A 824 -77.47 -73.49 52.22
N CYS A 825 -76.60 -73.25 53.21
CA CYS A 825 -75.27 -72.58 53.10
C CYS A 825 -74.03 -73.46 53.44
N GLN A 826 -72.80 -72.97 53.19
CA GLN A 826 -71.50 -73.66 53.30
C GLN A 826 -70.56 -73.25 54.47
N ASP A 827 -69.48 -74.01 54.72
CA ASP A 827 -68.44 -73.76 55.75
C ASP A 827 -67.83 -72.34 55.67
N GLY A 828 -67.55 -71.72 56.83
CA GLY A 828 -67.12 -70.32 56.93
C GLY A 828 -68.26 -69.29 56.81
N TYR A 829 -69.49 -69.75 56.58
CA TYR A 829 -70.70 -68.95 56.45
C TYR A 829 -71.88 -69.55 57.25
N TYR A 830 -72.92 -68.76 57.51
CA TYR A 830 -74.17 -69.21 58.16
C TYR A 830 -75.41 -68.61 57.49
N GLY A 831 -76.54 -69.32 57.52
CA GLY A 831 -77.78 -68.86 56.90
C GLY A 831 -78.50 -67.82 57.75
N ASN A 832 -78.51 -66.56 57.30
CA ASN A 832 -79.15 -65.45 58.00
C ASN A 832 -80.59 -65.24 57.50
N THR A 833 -81.56 -65.51 58.36
CA THR A 833 -83.01 -65.37 58.09
C THR A 833 -83.50 -63.91 58.09
N SER A 834 -82.63 -62.95 58.40
CA SER A 834 -82.96 -61.52 58.49
C SER A 834 -82.78 -60.79 57.16
N ASN A 835 -81.85 -61.27 56.34
CA ASN A 835 -81.51 -60.76 55.00
C ASN A 835 -81.76 -61.81 53.88
N ASN A 836 -82.04 -63.07 54.24
CA ASN A 836 -82.13 -64.22 53.34
C ASN A 836 -80.83 -64.48 52.54
N GLN A 837 -79.68 -64.44 53.21
CA GLN A 837 -78.36 -64.67 52.61
C GLN A 837 -77.51 -65.67 53.44
N CYS A 838 -76.41 -66.13 52.85
CA CYS A 838 -75.35 -66.85 53.55
C CYS A 838 -74.25 -65.86 53.99
N ASP A 839 -74.17 -65.57 55.29
CA ASP A 839 -73.32 -64.51 55.87
C ASP A 839 -72.01 -65.07 56.42
N ALA A 840 -70.91 -64.32 56.25
CA ALA A 840 -69.56 -64.76 56.57
C ALA A 840 -69.17 -64.62 58.06
N CYS A 841 -68.17 -65.40 58.46
CA CYS A 841 -67.38 -65.18 59.66
C CYS A 841 -66.43 -63.97 59.54
N ASP A 842 -65.95 -63.42 60.67
CA ASP A 842 -64.84 -62.46 60.60
C ASP A 842 -63.63 -63.15 59.93
N ILE A 843 -62.87 -62.40 59.14
CA ILE A 843 -61.83 -62.96 58.26
C ILE A 843 -60.66 -63.57 59.04
N SER A 844 -60.47 -63.10 60.27
CA SER A 844 -59.56 -63.65 61.24
C SER A 844 -60.16 -64.87 61.97
N CYS A 845 -61.27 -65.40 61.48
CA CYS A 845 -61.82 -66.70 61.84
C CYS A 845 -62.10 -67.58 60.62
N LYS A 846 -61.69 -68.85 60.70
CA LYS A 846 -62.13 -69.90 59.79
C LYS A 846 -63.57 -70.37 60.07
N ASN A 847 -64.04 -70.19 61.31
CA ASN A 847 -65.38 -70.54 61.78
C ASN A 847 -65.87 -69.56 62.85
N CYS A 848 -67.19 -69.42 62.98
CA CYS A 848 -67.86 -68.45 63.84
C CYS A 848 -69.33 -68.83 64.10
N ASN A 849 -70.03 -68.02 64.91
CA ASN A 849 -71.49 -68.03 65.05
C ASN A 849 -72.09 -66.61 64.88
N GLY A 850 -71.33 -65.72 64.25
CA GLY A 850 -71.48 -64.26 64.25
C GLY A 850 -70.27 -63.63 63.56
N SER A 851 -70.34 -62.34 63.25
CA SER A 851 -69.40 -61.69 62.33
C SER A 851 -68.33 -60.80 62.99
N SER A 852 -68.12 -60.88 64.31
CA SER A 852 -67.13 -60.05 65.02
C SER A 852 -65.73 -60.67 65.04
N ASP A 853 -64.70 -59.81 65.01
CA ASP A 853 -63.30 -60.12 65.32
C ASP A 853 -63.05 -60.56 66.78
N THR A 854 -64.09 -60.61 67.60
CA THR A 854 -64.10 -61.25 68.93
C THR A 854 -65.01 -62.50 69.00
N ASP A 855 -65.77 -62.78 67.95
CA ASP A 855 -66.47 -64.06 67.71
C ASP A 855 -65.52 -65.12 67.11
N CYS A 856 -64.24 -64.77 66.90
CA CYS A 856 -63.29 -65.65 66.27
C CYS A 856 -62.88 -66.85 67.12
N THR A 857 -63.01 -68.03 66.50
CA THR A 857 -62.70 -69.32 67.12
C THR A 857 -61.41 -69.96 66.60
N GLU A 858 -60.89 -69.54 65.43
CA GLU A 858 -59.74 -70.18 64.77
C GLU A 858 -59.11 -69.25 63.71
N CYS A 859 -57.90 -68.70 63.92
CA CYS A 859 -57.32 -67.75 62.96
C CYS A 859 -57.09 -68.34 61.56
N SER A 860 -57.67 -67.68 60.56
CA SER A 860 -57.31 -67.86 59.16
C SER A 860 -55.85 -67.45 58.95
N SER A 861 -55.09 -68.26 58.22
CA SER A 861 -53.74 -67.88 57.80
C SER A 861 -53.81 -66.73 56.76
N PRO A 862 -52.98 -65.69 56.88
CA PRO A 862 -51.75 -65.69 57.66
C PRO A 862 -51.85 -64.99 59.01
N TYR A 863 -53.04 -64.68 59.54
CA TYR A 863 -53.16 -63.61 60.53
C TYR A 863 -52.41 -63.86 61.84
N PHE A 864 -51.62 -62.86 62.18
CA PHE A 864 -50.66 -62.81 63.24
C PHE A 864 -51.34 -62.49 64.59
N LEU A 865 -51.93 -63.49 65.25
CA LEU A 865 -52.81 -63.29 66.42
C LEU A 865 -52.11 -62.59 67.60
N VAL A 866 -52.54 -61.35 67.90
CA VAL A 866 -52.24 -60.70 69.19
C VAL A 866 -53.33 -61.16 70.16
N GLU A 867 -53.04 -62.29 70.80
CA GLU A 867 -53.98 -63.10 71.59
C GLU A 867 -54.67 -62.36 72.75
N SER A 868 -54.12 -61.25 73.22
CA SER A 868 -54.73 -60.43 74.28
C SER A 868 -56.07 -59.80 73.89
N GLN A 869 -56.55 -60.02 72.66
CA GLN A 869 -57.69 -59.31 72.06
C GLN A 869 -58.67 -60.20 71.28
N ASN A 870 -58.50 -61.54 71.27
CA ASN A 870 -59.25 -62.51 70.41
C ASN A 870 -59.21 -62.24 68.89
N LYS A 871 -58.37 -61.29 68.48
CA LYS A 871 -58.42 -60.58 67.20
C LYS A 871 -57.10 -60.80 66.48
N CYS A 872 -57.11 -61.37 65.27
CA CYS A 872 -55.86 -61.68 64.61
C CYS A 872 -55.29 -60.45 63.84
N TYR A 873 -54.05 -60.04 64.15
CA TYR A 873 -53.42 -58.84 63.56
C TYR A 873 -52.67 -59.22 62.28
N LEU A 874 -52.61 -58.40 61.24
CA LEU A 874 -51.95 -58.86 60.01
C LEU A 874 -50.42 -58.80 60.11
N THR A 875 -49.92 -57.63 60.47
CA THR A 875 -48.53 -57.35 60.80
C THR A 875 -48.58 -56.27 61.88
N CYS A 876 -47.42 -55.78 62.26
CA CYS A 876 -47.21 -55.39 63.63
C CYS A 876 -47.19 -53.85 63.76
N PRO A 877 -47.56 -53.26 64.91
CA PRO A 877 -47.67 -51.80 65.07
C PRO A 877 -46.37 -51.03 64.76
N SER A 878 -46.39 -49.70 64.72
CA SER A 878 -45.13 -48.94 64.62
C SER A 878 -44.17 -49.27 65.76
N GLY A 879 -42.89 -49.46 65.42
CA GLY A 879 -41.91 -50.12 66.29
C GLY A 879 -41.90 -51.64 66.18
N TYR A 880 -42.77 -52.29 65.40
CA TYR A 880 -42.83 -53.74 65.30
C TYR A 880 -42.59 -54.30 63.87
N GLN A 881 -41.75 -55.34 63.82
CA GLN A 881 -41.54 -56.26 62.69
C GLN A 881 -42.23 -57.62 62.93
N THR A 882 -42.15 -58.54 61.96
CA THR A 882 -42.94 -59.79 61.93
C THR A 882 -42.12 -61.05 62.21
N ASN A 883 -42.74 -62.06 62.82
CA ASN A 883 -42.12 -63.38 63.00
C ASN A 883 -42.62 -64.43 61.99
N SER A 884 -42.24 -65.70 62.16
CA SER A 884 -42.56 -66.80 61.24
C SER A 884 -43.81 -67.62 61.57
N SER A 885 -44.44 -67.39 62.74
CA SER A 885 -45.49 -68.24 63.32
C SER A 885 -46.88 -67.61 63.31
N GLN A 886 -47.06 -66.55 62.52
CA GLN A 886 -48.28 -65.77 62.53
C GLN A 886 -48.48 -65.14 63.94
N LYS A 887 -47.48 -64.34 64.43
CA LYS A 887 -47.47 -63.38 65.58
C LYS A 887 -46.39 -62.23 65.44
N CYS A 888 -46.39 -61.20 66.32
CA CYS A 888 -45.72 -59.87 66.10
C CYS A 888 -44.66 -59.42 67.16
N GLU A 889 -43.52 -58.80 66.76
CA GLU A 889 -42.26 -58.50 67.56
C GLU A 889 -41.55 -57.15 67.16
N GLU A 890 -40.44 -56.65 67.77
CA GLU A 890 -39.92 -55.21 67.66
C GLU A 890 -38.76 -54.88 66.66
N ILE A 891 -38.69 -53.63 66.11
CA ILE A 891 -37.69 -53.03 65.15
C ILE A 891 -36.43 -52.44 65.83
N CYS A 892 -35.32 -52.32 65.08
CA CYS A 892 -34.01 -51.81 65.53
C CYS A 892 -33.32 -50.83 64.55
N GLY A 893 -32.57 -49.87 65.10
CA GLY A 893 -31.54 -49.04 64.44
C GLY A 893 -32.00 -47.63 64.06
N ASP A 894 -33.16 -47.20 64.53
CA ASP A 894 -33.82 -45.94 64.17
C ASP A 894 -33.70 -44.86 65.26
N GLY A 895 -33.06 -45.18 66.38
CA GLY A 895 -32.88 -44.34 67.56
C GLY A 895 -34.08 -44.33 68.51
N LEU A 896 -35.06 -45.24 68.35
CA LEU A 896 -36.29 -45.33 69.14
C LEU A 896 -36.43 -46.71 69.83
N ARG A 897 -37.29 -46.79 70.85
CA ARG A 897 -37.55 -48.04 71.59
C ARG A 897 -39.01 -48.04 72.10
N ILE A 898 -39.90 -48.85 71.51
CA ILE A 898 -41.36 -48.65 71.48
C ILE A 898 -42.16 -49.81 72.11
N ASP A 899 -41.84 -51.07 71.80
CA ASP A 899 -42.34 -52.23 72.55
C ASP A 899 -41.54 -52.34 73.86
N LEU A 900 -42.11 -53.00 74.87
CA LEU A 900 -41.47 -53.18 76.17
C LEU A 900 -40.43 -54.32 76.18
N LEU A 901 -40.04 -54.83 75.01
CA LEU A 901 -39.28 -56.07 74.84
C LEU A 901 -37.82 -55.89 74.32
N THR A 902 -37.35 -54.68 73.97
CA THR A 902 -36.02 -54.43 73.32
C THR A 902 -35.03 -53.57 74.16
N GLU A 903 -33.71 -53.56 73.81
CA GLU A 903 -32.61 -53.19 74.73
C GLU A 903 -31.82 -51.87 74.46
N CYS A 904 -31.11 -51.67 73.34
CA CYS A 904 -30.43 -50.39 72.99
C CYS A 904 -30.77 -49.93 71.58
N ASP A 905 -30.60 -48.65 71.26
CA ASP A 905 -30.63 -48.16 69.86
C ASP A 905 -29.81 -46.87 69.72
N ASP A 906 -28.67 -46.93 69.01
CA ASP A 906 -27.74 -45.81 68.87
C ASP A 906 -28.00 -44.93 67.63
N GLY A 907 -29.14 -45.14 66.98
CA GLY A 907 -29.55 -44.40 65.77
C GLY A 907 -28.86 -44.91 64.51
N ASN A 908 -28.20 -46.07 64.59
CA ASN A 908 -27.64 -46.75 63.43
C ASN A 908 -27.57 -48.28 63.65
N THR A 909 -26.89 -49.00 62.74
CA THR A 909 -26.77 -50.48 62.75
C THR A 909 -25.36 -50.95 62.42
N ASN A 910 -24.35 -50.10 62.63
CA ASN A 910 -22.96 -50.49 62.49
C ASN A 910 -22.59 -51.44 63.63
N ASP A 911 -21.68 -52.36 63.32
CA ASP A 911 -20.96 -53.10 64.36
C ASP A 911 -19.60 -52.41 64.55
N GLY A 912 -19.13 -52.27 65.79
CA GLY A 912 -17.88 -51.59 66.13
C GLY A 912 -17.98 -50.09 66.43
N ASP A 913 -19.16 -49.57 66.78
CA ASP A 913 -19.37 -48.23 67.36
C ASP A 913 -20.20 -48.21 68.66
N GLY A 914 -21.05 -49.21 68.94
CA GLY A 914 -21.41 -49.59 70.31
C GLY A 914 -22.76 -50.27 70.57
N CYS A 915 -23.80 -50.01 69.78
CA CYS A 915 -25.04 -50.81 69.76
C CYS A 915 -25.05 -51.63 68.47
N ASN A 916 -25.07 -52.96 68.56
CA ASN A 916 -25.05 -53.76 67.35
C ASN A 916 -26.37 -53.65 66.58
N LYS A 917 -26.34 -54.04 65.31
CA LYS A 917 -27.49 -54.11 64.39
C LYS A 917 -28.76 -54.83 64.88
N ASP A 918 -28.67 -55.61 65.96
CA ASP A 918 -29.80 -56.38 66.55
C ASP A 918 -30.33 -55.70 67.83
N CYS A 919 -29.93 -54.44 68.08
CA CYS A 919 -30.31 -53.59 69.21
C CYS A 919 -29.93 -54.18 70.57
N LYS A 920 -28.71 -54.75 70.60
CA LYS A 920 -28.02 -55.27 71.79
C LYS A 920 -26.64 -54.62 71.92
N ILE A 921 -26.24 -54.30 73.14
CA ILE A 921 -25.01 -53.56 73.45
C ILE A 921 -23.76 -54.39 73.11
N GLU A 922 -22.77 -53.79 72.45
CA GLU A 922 -21.55 -54.47 72.03
C GLU A 922 -20.55 -54.77 73.15
N LYS A 923 -19.70 -55.77 72.91
CA LYS A 923 -18.70 -56.23 73.88
C LYS A 923 -17.47 -55.30 73.92
N ASN A 924 -17.06 -54.95 75.15
CA ASN A 924 -16.01 -53.96 75.47
C ASN A 924 -16.41 -52.49 75.19
N TRP A 925 -17.64 -52.24 74.78
CA TRP A 925 -18.26 -50.92 74.74
C TRP A 925 -19.10 -50.68 76.00
N THR A 926 -19.44 -49.41 76.27
CA THR A 926 -20.32 -49.03 77.39
C THR A 926 -21.37 -48.05 76.89
N CYS A 927 -22.65 -48.43 77.01
CA CYS A 927 -23.83 -47.67 76.57
C CYS A 927 -24.21 -46.57 77.56
N THR A 928 -24.39 -45.34 77.07
CA THR A 928 -25.00 -44.23 77.82
C THR A 928 -25.85 -43.36 76.89
N GLY A 929 -27.18 -43.31 77.09
CA GLY A 929 -28.11 -42.50 76.29
C GLY A 929 -29.52 -43.08 76.25
N GLY A 930 -30.25 -42.87 75.14
CA GLY A 930 -31.41 -43.66 74.72
C GLY A 930 -32.80 -43.31 75.31
N ASN A 931 -33.82 -43.16 74.45
CA ASN A 931 -35.27 -43.28 74.74
C ASN A 931 -36.11 -43.30 73.44
N THR A 932 -37.45 -43.27 73.53
CA THR A 932 -38.44 -43.18 72.41
C THR A 932 -38.30 -41.96 71.47
N SER A 933 -37.21 -41.21 71.53
CA SER A 933 -37.03 -39.92 70.83
C SER A 933 -35.56 -39.51 70.63
N ASN A 934 -34.60 -40.13 71.33
CA ASN A 934 -33.17 -39.82 71.28
C ASN A 934 -32.36 -41.12 71.33
N SER A 935 -31.27 -41.23 70.56
CA SER A 935 -30.42 -42.42 70.53
C SER A 935 -29.43 -42.57 71.70
N ASP A 936 -28.83 -43.76 71.80
CA ASP A 936 -27.73 -44.13 72.72
C ASP A 936 -26.32 -43.64 72.24
N THR A 937 -25.31 -43.58 73.12
CA THR A 937 -23.90 -43.21 72.78
C THR A 937 -22.84 -43.98 73.60
N PHE A 938 -21.63 -44.21 73.04
CA PHE A 938 -20.66 -45.24 73.50
C PHE A 938 -19.16 -44.84 73.39
N PHE A 939 -18.25 -45.60 74.05
CA PHE A 939 -16.78 -45.38 74.04
C PHE A 939 -15.92 -46.66 74.27
N ILE A 940 -14.66 -46.66 73.79
CA ILE A 940 -13.68 -47.80 73.76
C ILE A 940 -12.65 -47.78 74.92
N SER A 941 -12.25 -48.96 75.41
CA SER A 941 -11.09 -49.18 76.31
C SER A 941 -9.81 -49.67 75.58
N GLN A 942 -8.66 -48.99 75.73
CA GLN A 942 -7.39 -49.29 75.00
C GLN A 942 -6.60 -50.51 75.49
N LEU A 943 -6.00 -51.29 74.55
CA LEU A 943 -4.66 -51.90 74.66
C LEU A 943 -4.11 -52.50 73.33
N ASP A 944 -2.80 -52.32 73.12
CA ASP A 944 -1.82 -53.03 72.26
C ASP A 944 -1.49 -52.60 70.79
N GLN A 945 -0.23 -52.85 70.41
CA GLN A 945 0.55 -52.14 69.36
C GLN A 945 1.18 -53.05 68.29
N ARG A 946 1.39 -52.55 67.06
CA ARG A 946 2.75 -52.37 66.47
C ARG A 946 2.77 -51.45 65.25
#